data_AF-A0A1E3U8G2-F1
#
_entry.id   AF-A0A1E3U8G2-F1
#
_cell.length_a   1.000
_cell.length_b   1.000
_cell.length_c   1.000
_cell.angle_alpha   90.00
_cell.angle_beta   90.00
_cell.angle_gamma   90.00
#
_symmetry.space_group_name_H-M   'P 1'
#
loop_
_entity.id
_entity.type
_entity.pdbx_description
1 polymer ?
#
loop_
_entity_poly.entity_id
_entity_poly.type
_entity_poly.pdbx_seq_one_letter_code
_entity_poly.pdbx_strand_id
1 'polypeptide(L)'
;MLMDLMPLPVNLTDAHKCYQAAVAGEKEGSLYREFERVIAELEKTAICTETVPEAGNALRVRFQNPSAKDFIHQYISRNFAQYREMLLRGSCYFECCSSLLELSIKAETDMEYYRRVMERAVSLEDRCFFEYDREYYSYYELLQGYREIWGEPFRDWFAEKFRKLLDDVETASEDMSTEDLKEFPKAAGKAIERRLYEGKEEVIVLYLKAMMKNGLPFQLGDLPVSLKEAGSIYAAAHREELTGYLEWYYRREMCLAAVQNNVFYFEELLYEIEKSQEEMAITFSGELTEKENKYSSWLDEDKIEWEEESEEDEEEEYRYEETVEEFRKSMEDIDREDWKAVREYIRYGNVDKDTKLRLLEIGHLEEPWYWADFLKTESGAVLLMNIVEEKGRLADNLKDALMDIVSYLAGKTGITEMEFTFFVKSLRPVVKKGSVIWSEIELEEKAERYFAGREKETVRTLCGCGFLRKWNQWYCVVNPGLFLVSELYFYAIGTEAEKKCLCRLWFDDSASYFYDWQFAYREQEALEGLLELDREAMVSYALKPLAQKYCERMETAEGVDAWKKIPVSLEIKCDVSTQGEVLGGRHNTSVFWELLDAAGEGGILDILPESFTAGQLERMKSEGCLEETEYRHETYWVADVAKAGAEILEECGIAERVRELWKKIKSYVG
;
A
#
# COMPACT_ATOMS: atom_id res chain seq x y z
N MET A 1 -17.55 -21.72 -15.02
CA MET A 1 -16.19 -22.11 -15.45
C MET A 1 -15.78 -21.41 -16.72
N LEU A 2 -16.40 -21.65 -17.89
CA LEU A 2 -16.03 -20.92 -19.12
C LEU A 2 -16.18 -19.40 -19.01
N MET A 3 -17.22 -18.93 -18.32
CA MET A 3 -17.41 -17.50 -18.05
C MET A 3 -16.30 -16.85 -17.22
N ASP A 4 -15.46 -17.63 -16.55
CA ASP A 4 -14.29 -17.11 -15.82
C ASP A 4 -13.20 -16.60 -16.78
N LEU A 5 -13.14 -17.18 -18.00
CA LEU A 5 -12.19 -16.81 -19.05
C LEU A 5 -12.73 -15.72 -19.98
N MET A 6 -13.99 -15.31 -19.82
CA MET A 6 -14.65 -14.35 -20.71
C MET A 6 -14.55 -12.94 -20.11
N PRO A 7 -14.40 -11.90 -20.94
CA PRO A 7 -14.59 -10.54 -20.50
C PRO A 7 -16.08 -10.30 -20.26
N LEU A 8 -16.50 -10.25 -18.99
CA LEU A 8 -17.89 -10.02 -18.61
C LEU A 8 -18.14 -8.52 -18.43
N PRO A 9 -19.31 -7.99 -18.84
CA PRO A 9 -20.44 -8.69 -19.45
C PRO A 9 -20.19 -9.16 -20.88
N VAL A 10 -20.65 -10.38 -21.22
CA VAL A 10 -20.45 -11.00 -22.56
C VAL A 10 -21.77 -11.25 -23.27
N ASN A 11 -21.80 -11.12 -24.59
CA ASN A 11 -22.98 -11.49 -25.38
C ASN A 11 -23.33 -12.99 -25.18
N LEU A 12 -24.60 -13.27 -24.91
CA LEU A 12 -25.11 -14.62 -24.67
C LEU A 12 -24.84 -15.56 -25.86
N THR A 13 -24.88 -15.03 -27.08
CA THR A 13 -24.55 -15.76 -28.31
C THR A 13 -23.11 -16.24 -28.36
N ASP A 14 -22.18 -15.43 -27.87
CA ASP A 14 -20.75 -15.77 -27.89
C ASP A 14 -20.39 -16.70 -26.73
N ALA A 15 -21.03 -16.53 -25.56
CA ALA A 15 -21.01 -17.51 -24.48
C ALA A 15 -21.56 -18.88 -24.91
N HIS A 16 -22.64 -18.90 -25.71
CA HIS A 16 -23.21 -20.13 -26.26
C HIS A 16 -22.23 -20.86 -27.18
N LYS A 17 -21.54 -20.14 -28.08
CA LYS A 17 -20.52 -20.73 -28.96
C LYS A 17 -19.41 -21.41 -28.16
N CYS A 18 -18.91 -20.73 -27.11
CA CYS A 18 -17.88 -21.27 -26.23
C CYS A 18 -18.37 -22.52 -25.48
N TYR A 19 -19.62 -22.49 -24.99
CA TYR A 19 -20.24 -23.65 -24.33
C TYR A 19 -20.35 -24.86 -25.27
N GLN A 20 -20.85 -24.65 -26.48
CA GLN A 20 -20.97 -25.72 -27.48
C GLN A 20 -19.60 -26.33 -27.81
N ALA A 21 -18.56 -25.51 -27.99
CA ALA A 21 -17.22 -25.97 -28.27
C ALA A 21 -16.62 -26.79 -27.12
N ALA A 22 -16.85 -26.37 -25.87
CA ALA A 22 -16.40 -27.10 -24.68
C ALA A 22 -17.04 -28.50 -24.56
N VAL A 23 -18.33 -28.60 -24.91
CA VAL A 23 -19.14 -29.82 -24.79
C VAL A 23 -18.97 -30.78 -25.98
N ALA A 24 -18.57 -30.29 -27.15
CA ALA A 24 -18.43 -31.09 -28.38
C ALA A 24 -17.42 -32.26 -28.29
N GLY A 25 -16.53 -32.26 -27.30
CA GLY A 25 -15.46 -33.26 -27.13
C GLY A 25 -15.78 -34.40 -26.15
N GLU A 26 -17.02 -34.50 -25.67
CA GLU A 26 -17.36 -35.37 -24.54
C GLU A 26 -18.20 -36.58 -24.94
N LYS A 27 -18.01 -37.71 -24.24
CA LYS A 27 -18.66 -38.99 -24.58
C LYS A 27 -20.14 -38.99 -24.20
N GLU A 28 -20.97 -39.66 -25.00
CA GLU A 28 -22.36 -39.97 -24.65
C GLU A 28 -22.44 -40.58 -23.25
N GLY A 29 -23.09 -39.88 -22.31
CA GLY A 29 -23.32 -40.35 -20.94
C GLY A 29 -22.89 -39.40 -19.81
N SER A 30 -22.18 -38.30 -20.10
CA SER A 30 -21.95 -37.24 -19.10
C SER A 30 -23.19 -36.34 -18.92
N LEU A 31 -23.26 -35.67 -17.76
CA LEU A 31 -24.34 -34.80 -17.28
C LEU A 31 -24.53 -33.52 -18.13
N TYR A 32 -24.64 -33.62 -19.45
CA TYR A 32 -24.91 -32.46 -20.31
C TYR A 32 -26.34 -31.97 -20.15
N ARG A 33 -26.46 -30.65 -20.02
CA ARG A 33 -27.72 -29.91 -20.08
C ARG A 33 -27.69 -29.01 -21.31
N GLU A 34 -28.84 -28.76 -21.91
CA GLU A 34 -28.99 -27.76 -22.98
C GLU A 34 -28.55 -26.39 -22.45
N PHE A 35 -27.95 -25.57 -23.31
CA PHE A 35 -27.36 -24.28 -22.90
C PHE A 35 -28.39 -23.38 -22.22
N GLU A 36 -29.60 -23.33 -22.77
CA GLU A 36 -30.74 -22.56 -22.24
C GLU A 36 -31.10 -23.00 -20.82
N ARG A 37 -31.01 -24.31 -20.54
CA ARG A 37 -31.26 -24.86 -19.21
C ARG A 37 -30.13 -24.55 -18.23
N VAL A 38 -28.88 -24.54 -18.69
CA VAL A 38 -27.73 -24.15 -17.87
C VAL A 38 -27.83 -22.67 -17.48
N ILE A 39 -28.14 -21.80 -18.43
CA ILE A 39 -28.33 -20.36 -18.17
C ILE A 39 -29.49 -20.14 -17.19
N ALA A 40 -30.65 -20.74 -17.42
CA ALA A 40 -31.81 -20.58 -16.52
C ALA A 40 -31.58 -21.12 -15.10
N GLU A 41 -30.67 -22.09 -14.91
CA GLU A 41 -30.28 -22.56 -13.60
C GLU A 41 -29.25 -21.63 -12.95
N LEU A 42 -28.25 -21.17 -13.70
CA LEU A 42 -27.26 -20.22 -13.21
C LEU A 42 -27.88 -18.86 -12.88
N GLU A 43 -28.92 -18.43 -13.59
CA GLU A 43 -29.64 -17.18 -13.32
C GLU A 43 -30.30 -17.15 -11.93
N LYS A 44 -30.62 -18.34 -11.38
CA LYS A 44 -31.20 -18.45 -10.04
C LYS A 44 -30.18 -18.25 -8.92
N THR A 45 -28.88 -18.31 -9.23
CA THR A 45 -27.85 -18.45 -8.20
C THR A 45 -26.58 -17.63 -8.40
N ALA A 46 -26.22 -17.28 -9.64
CA ALA A 46 -24.85 -16.81 -9.93
C ALA A 46 -24.76 -15.75 -11.05
N ILE A 47 -25.62 -15.76 -12.06
CA ILE A 47 -25.50 -14.87 -13.23
C ILE A 47 -26.76 -14.03 -13.44
N CYS A 48 -26.64 -12.86 -14.04
CA CYS A 48 -27.79 -12.11 -14.56
C CYS A 48 -27.64 -11.91 -16.06
N THR A 49 -28.78 -11.91 -16.75
CA THR A 49 -28.87 -11.63 -18.17
C THR A 49 -29.62 -10.32 -18.35
N GLU A 50 -29.02 -9.38 -19.06
CA GLU A 50 -29.53 -8.03 -19.28
C GLU A 50 -29.66 -7.77 -20.78
N THR A 51 -30.74 -7.09 -21.18
CA THR A 51 -30.93 -6.60 -22.55
C THR A 51 -30.31 -5.22 -22.67
N VAL A 52 -29.36 -5.06 -23.59
CA VAL A 52 -28.73 -3.77 -23.88
C VAL A 52 -29.43 -3.11 -25.07
N PRO A 53 -30.21 -2.02 -24.86
CA PRO A 53 -30.96 -1.36 -25.93
C PRO A 53 -30.05 -0.75 -27.01
N GLU A 54 -28.92 -0.16 -26.62
CA GLU A 54 -27.97 0.49 -27.54
C GLU A 54 -27.30 -0.49 -28.50
N ALA A 55 -27.20 -1.77 -28.12
CA ALA A 55 -26.61 -2.86 -28.90
C ALA A 55 -27.68 -3.67 -29.66
N GLY A 56 -28.79 -3.04 -30.06
CA GLY A 56 -29.86 -3.71 -30.82
C GLY A 56 -30.66 -4.75 -30.03
N ASN A 57 -30.81 -4.54 -28.71
CA ASN A 57 -31.40 -5.48 -27.75
C ASN A 57 -30.61 -6.79 -27.61
N ALA A 58 -29.27 -6.73 -27.72
CA ALA A 58 -28.42 -7.88 -27.44
C ALA A 58 -28.57 -8.31 -25.96
N LEU A 59 -28.65 -9.63 -25.74
CA LEU A 59 -28.63 -10.21 -24.41
C LEU A 59 -27.18 -10.39 -23.96
N ARG A 60 -26.81 -9.74 -22.86
CA ARG A 60 -25.49 -9.89 -22.22
C ARG A 60 -25.62 -10.59 -20.88
N VAL A 61 -24.59 -11.35 -20.52
CA VAL A 61 -24.52 -12.12 -19.28
C VAL A 61 -23.34 -11.64 -18.44
N ARG A 62 -23.58 -11.44 -17.13
CA ARG A 62 -22.54 -11.17 -16.13
C ARG A 62 -22.82 -11.93 -14.84
N PHE A 63 -21.88 -11.93 -13.89
CA PHE A 63 -22.13 -12.47 -12.55
C PHE A 63 -23.00 -11.51 -11.75
N GLN A 64 -23.95 -12.04 -10.96
CA GLN A 64 -24.77 -11.24 -10.04
C GLN A 64 -23.94 -10.68 -8.88
N ASN A 65 -22.92 -11.43 -8.45
CA ASN A 65 -22.05 -11.06 -7.35
C ASN A 65 -20.59 -11.28 -7.78
N PRO A 66 -19.70 -10.27 -7.68
CA PRO A 66 -18.28 -10.40 -7.99
C PRO A 66 -17.59 -11.58 -7.28
N SER A 67 -17.99 -11.90 -6.04
CA SER A 67 -17.46 -13.03 -5.27
C SER A 67 -17.71 -14.40 -5.93
N ALA A 68 -18.71 -14.52 -6.81
CA ALA A 68 -18.96 -15.74 -7.57
C ALA A 68 -17.84 -15.99 -8.61
N LYS A 69 -17.32 -14.93 -9.22
CA LYS A 69 -16.16 -15.01 -10.14
C LYS A 69 -14.94 -15.50 -9.37
N ASP A 70 -14.62 -14.89 -8.24
CA ASP A 70 -13.48 -15.27 -7.41
C ASP A 70 -13.54 -16.73 -6.94
N PHE A 71 -14.72 -17.17 -6.47
CA PHE A 71 -14.93 -18.55 -6.08
C PHE A 71 -14.69 -19.52 -7.23
N ILE A 72 -15.23 -19.21 -8.42
CA ILE A 72 -15.05 -20.04 -9.62
C ILE A 72 -13.58 -20.05 -10.04
N HIS A 73 -12.91 -18.91 -10.06
CA HIS A 73 -11.50 -18.78 -10.42
C HIS A 73 -10.60 -19.62 -9.49
N GLN A 74 -10.84 -19.55 -8.17
CA GLN A 74 -10.13 -20.38 -7.19
C GLN A 74 -10.41 -21.87 -7.38
N TYR A 75 -11.67 -22.23 -7.61
CA TYR A 75 -12.06 -23.62 -7.82
C TYR A 75 -11.42 -24.20 -9.08
N ILE A 76 -11.38 -23.45 -10.19
CA ILE A 76 -10.69 -23.85 -11.41
C ILE A 76 -9.20 -23.99 -11.15
N SER A 77 -8.57 -23.00 -10.51
CA SER A 77 -7.12 -23.00 -10.25
C SER A 77 -6.69 -24.23 -9.45
N ARG A 78 -7.43 -24.59 -8.39
CA ARG A 78 -7.15 -25.79 -7.56
C ARG A 78 -7.39 -27.11 -8.27
N ASN A 79 -8.23 -27.12 -9.30
CA ASN A 79 -8.63 -28.31 -10.04
C ASN A 79 -8.24 -28.22 -11.53
N PHE A 80 -7.21 -27.43 -11.85
CA PHE A 80 -6.92 -27.04 -13.23
C PHE A 80 -6.69 -28.25 -14.13
N ALA A 81 -5.96 -29.25 -13.64
CA ALA A 81 -5.70 -30.50 -14.35
C ALA A 81 -6.97 -31.23 -14.82
N GLN A 82 -8.08 -31.12 -14.07
CA GLN A 82 -9.35 -31.75 -14.42
C GLN A 82 -10.09 -31.00 -15.55
N TYR A 83 -9.99 -29.67 -15.56
CA TYR A 83 -10.80 -28.82 -16.43
C TYR A 83 -10.06 -28.29 -17.65
N ARG A 84 -8.72 -28.36 -17.68
CA ARG A 84 -7.88 -27.75 -18.71
C ARG A 84 -8.29 -28.09 -20.15
N GLU A 85 -8.54 -29.36 -20.46
CA GLU A 85 -8.94 -29.75 -21.83
C GLU A 85 -10.31 -29.18 -22.24
N MET A 86 -11.25 -29.12 -21.30
CA MET A 86 -12.56 -28.51 -21.54
C MET A 86 -12.43 -27.00 -21.74
N LEU A 87 -11.61 -26.33 -20.93
CA LEU A 87 -11.36 -24.89 -21.02
C LEU A 87 -10.72 -24.54 -22.36
N LEU A 88 -9.65 -25.24 -22.77
CA LEU A 88 -9.01 -25.02 -24.07
C LEU A 88 -9.97 -25.23 -25.25
N ARG A 89 -10.83 -26.26 -25.21
CA ARG A 89 -11.84 -26.47 -26.25
C ARG A 89 -12.88 -25.34 -26.27
N GLY A 90 -13.26 -24.86 -25.10
CA GLY A 90 -14.22 -23.76 -24.94
C GLY A 90 -13.67 -22.37 -25.26
N SER A 91 -12.35 -22.20 -25.35
CA SER A 91 -11.71 -20.94 -25.75
C SER A 91 -11.85 -20.72 -27.27
N CYS A 92 -12.96 -20.09 -27.66
CA CYS A 92 -13.27 -19.75 -29.05
C CYS A 92 -12.82 -18.35 -29.48
N TYR A 93 -12.41 -17.51 -28.53
CA TYR A 93 -12.00 -16.12 -28.73
C TYR A 93 -10.60 -15.90 -28.12
N PHE A 94 -9.92 -14.86 -28.59
CA PHE A 94 -8.58 -14.51 -28.15
C PHE A 94 -8.49 -14.32 -26.63
N GLU A 95 -9.39 -13.54 -26.04
CA GLU A 95 -9.39 -13.18 -24.61
C GLU A 95 -9.57 -14.43 -23.72
N CYS A 96 -10.34 -15.42 -24.18
CA CYS A 96 -10.44 -16.72 -23.50
C CYS A 96 -9.11 -17.48 -23.50
N CYS A 97 -8.30 -17.34 -24.55
CA CYS A 97 -6.99 -17.97 -24.62
C CYS A 97 -5.97 -17.20 -23.79
N SER A 98 -6.01 -15.87 -23.83
CA SER A 98 -5.18 -14.98 -23.01
C SER A 98 -5.37 -15.28 -21.51
N SER A 99 -6.61 -15.29 -21.03
CA SER A 99 -6.97 -15.66 -19.66
C SER A 99 -6.52 -17.08 -19.30
N LEU A 100 -6.58 -18.01 -20.25
CA LEU A 100 -6.17 -19.40 -20.05
C LEU A 100 -4.64 -19.55 -19.99
N LEU A 101 -3.87 -18.72 -20.70
CA LEU A 101 -2.41 -18.66 -20.60
C LEU A 101 -1.98 -18.19 -19.21
N GLU A 102 -2.61 -17.15 -18.69
CA GLU A 102 -2.36 -16.68 -17.32
C GLU A 102 -2.68 -17.74 -16.28
N LEU A 103 -3.84 -18.39 -16.40
CA LEU A 103 -4.24 -19.47 -15.52
C LEU A 103 -3.27 -20.66 -15.60
N SER A 104 -2.78 -20.97 -16.80
CA SER A 104 -1.77 -22.02 -17.03
C SER A 104 -0.46 -21.71 -16.30
N ILE A 105 -0.05 -20.44 -16.28
CA ILE A 105 1.13 -19.98 -15.54
C ILE A 105 0.91 -20.11 -14.03
N LYS A 106 -0.22 -19.62 -13.52
CA LYS A 106 -0.56 -19.65 -12.07
C LYS A 106 -0.70 -21.08 -11.55
N ALA A 107 -1.22 -21.99 -12.37
CA ALA A 107 -1.41 -23.40 -12.03
C ALA A 107 -0.17 -24.29 -12.24
N GLU A 108 0.98 -23.71 -12.64
CA GLU A 108 2.24 -24.42 -12.90
C GLU A 108 2.06 -25.65 -13.85
N THR A 109 1.29 -25.48 -14.94
CA THR A 109 1.00 -26.58 -15.88
C THR A 109 2.21 -27.03 -16.71
N ASP A 110 2.11 -28.20 -17.35
CA ASP A 110 3.13 -28.71 -18.25
C ASP A 110 3.27 -27.86 -19.54
N MET A 111 4.49 -27.88 -20.10
CA MET A 111 4.86 -27.09 -21.28
C MET A 111 4.08 -27.46 -22.54
N GLU A 112 3.63 -28.71 -22.66
CA GLU A 112 2.88 -29.17 -23.84
C GLU A 112 1.50 -28.54 -23.87
N TYR A 113 0.81 -28.50 -22.73
CA TYR A 113 -0.47 -27.84 -22.62
C TYR A 113 -0.35 -26.33 -22.87
N TYR A 114 0.63 -25.66 -22.24
CA TYR A 114 0.86 -24.23 -22.47
C TYR A 114 1.07 -23.91 -23.96
N ARG A 115 1.86 -24.74 -24.66
CA ARG A 115 2.08 -24.60 -26.10
C ARG A 115 0.77 -24.68 -26.88
N ARG A 116 -0.09 -25.65 -26.59
CA ARG A 116 -1.39 -25.80 -27.28
C ARG A 116 -2.32 -24.60 -27.05
N VAL A 117 -2.29 -24.00 -25.85
CA VAL A 117 -3.05 -22.77 -25.58
C VAL A 117 -2.48 -21.61 -26.41
N MET A 118 -1.15 -21.48 -26.49
CA MET A 118 -0.49 -20.45 -27.30
C MET A 118 -0.79 -20.60 -28.80
N GLU A 119 -0.71 -21.82 -29.35
CA GLU A 119 -1.10 -22.12 -30.74
C GLU A 119 -2.53 -21.68 -31.01
N ARG A 120 -3.43 -21.95 -30.05
CA ARG A 120 -4.83 -21.58 -30.15
C ARG A 120 -5.01 -20.07 -30.10
N ALA A 121 -4.32 -19.37 -29.21
CA ALA A 121 -4.38 -17.91 -29.08
C ALA A 121 -3.91 -17.22 -30.36
N VAL A 122 -2.77 -17.64 -30.91
CA VAL A 122 -2.25 -17.16 -32.20
C VAL A 122 -3.24 -17.40 -33.34
N SER A 123 -3.90 -18.56 -33.38
CA SER A 123 -4.90 -18.85 -34.41
C SER A 123 -6.20 -18.04 -34.30
N LEU A 124 -6.42 -17.38 -33.15
CA LEU A 124 -7.61 -16.61 -32.84
C LEU A 124 -7.31 -15.12 -32.66
N GLU A 125 -6.13 -14.67 -33.05
CA GLU A 125 -5.65 -13.28 -32.89
C GLU A 125 -6.66 -12.23 -33.39
N ASP A 126 -7.32 -12.52 -34.52
CA ASP A 126 -8.31 -11.62 -35.16
C ASP A 126 -9.75 -11.86 -34.67
N ARG A 127 -9.96 -12.75 -33.69
CA ARG A 127 -11.28 -13.17 -33.21
C ARG A 127 -11.46 -12.83 -31.74
N CYS A 128 -11.73 -11.56 -31.50
CA CYS A 128 -11.95 -10.98 -30.18
C CYS A 128 -13.45 -10.89 -29.83
N PHE A 129 -13.77 -10.75 -28.55
CA PHE A 129 -15.13 -10.44 -28.10
C PHE A 129 -15.52 -9.00 -28.40
N PHE A 130 -14.53 -8.11 -28.42
CA PHE A 130 -14.72 -6.70 -28.76
C PHE A 130 -14.15 -6.41 -30.14
N GLU A 131 -14.87 -5.62 -30.92
CA GLU A 131 -14.29 -4.92 -32.07
C GLU A 131 -13.44 -3.78 -31.49
N TYR A 132 -12.19 -4.09 -31.16
CA TYR A 132 -11.23 -3.06 -30.79
C TYR A 132 -10.74 -2.38 -32.06
N ASP A 133 -10.69 -1.04 -32.06
CA ASP A 133 -9.96 -0.24 -33.06
C ASP A 133 -8.42 -0.39 -32.91
N ARG A 134 -7.95 -1.40 -32.19
CA ARG A 134 -6.53 -1.66 -31.89
C ARG A 134 -6.06 -2.88 -32.67
N GLU A 135 -5.41 -2.64 -33.81
CA GLU A 135 -4.97 -3.68 -34.74
C GLU A 135 -3.93 -4.63 -34.12
N TYR A 136 -3.25 -4.20 -33.06
CA TYR A 136 -2.13 -4.90 -32.47
C TYR A 136 -2.35 -5.38 -31.03
N TYR A 137 -3.55 -5.17 -30.47
CA TYR A 137 -3.90 -5.50 -29.08
C TYR A 137 -3.50 -6.93 -28.68
N SER A 138 -3.87 -7.90 -29.50
CA SER A 138 -3.62 -9.32 -29.25
C SER A 138 -2.14 -9.68 -29.30
N TYR A 139 -1.37 -9.04 -30.19
CA TYR A 139 0.08 -9.16 -30.20
C TYR A 139 0.71 -8.63 -28.89
N TYR A 140 0.27 -7.47 -28.40
CA TYR A 140 0.75 -6.89 -27.14
C TYR A 140 0.50 -7.84 -25.95
N GLU A 141 -0.72 -8.33 -25.78
CA GLU A 141 -1.08 -9.25 -24.68
C GLU A 141 -0.26 -10.54 -24.74
N LEU A 142 -0.13 -11.15 -25.92
CA LEU A 142 0.64 -12.38 -26.07
C LEU A 142 2.12 -12.18 -25.76
N LEU A 143 2.68 -11.03 -26.14
CA LEU A 143 4.08 -10.71 -25.88
C LEU A 143 4.36 -10.53 -24.39
N GLN A 144 3.41 -9.99 -23.61
CA GLN A 144 3.52 -9.90 -22.15
C GLN A 144 3.57 -11.30 -21.50
N GLY A 145 2.71 -12.22 -21.95
CA GLY A 145 2.66 -13.59 -21.46
C GLY A 145 3.77 -14.51 -21.98
N TYR A 146 4.48 -14.13 -23.05
CA TYR A 146 5.47 -14.97 -23.70
C TYR A 146 6.67 -15.29 -22.79
N ARG A 147 6.97 -16.58 -22.60
CA ARG A 147 8.13 -17.09 -21.84
C ARG A 147 9.02 -17.92 -22.75
N GLU A 148 10.29 -17.53 -22.91
CA GLU A 148 11.25 -18.18 -23.84
C GLU A 148 11.34 -19.70 -23.66
N ILE A 149 11.31 -20.20 -22.42
CA ILE A 149 11.43 -21.64 -22.12
C ILE A 149 10.22 -22.44 -22.63
N TRP A 150 9.04 -21.82 -22.73
CA TRP A 150 7.77 -22.50 -23.07
C TRP A 150 7.29 -22.22 -24.49
N GLY A 151 7.90 -21.24 -25.18
CA GLY A 151 7.39 -20.66 -26.42
C GLY A 151 8.32 -20.72 -27.62
N GLU A 152 9.45 -21.45 -27.57
CA GLU A 152 10.45 -21.50 -28.66
C GLU A 152 9.86 -21.61 -30.10
N PRO A 153 8.80 -22.42 -30.36
CA PRO A 153 8.20 -22.51 -31.70
C PRO A 153 7.57 -21.21 -32.23
N PHE A 154 7.20 -20.27 -31.36
CA PHE A 154 6.52 -19.02 -31.74
C PHE A 154 7.48 -17.85 -31.85
N ARG A 155 8.77 -18.04 -31.55
CA ARG A 155 9.77 -16.97 -31.61
C ARG A 155 9.78 -16.30 -32.98
N ASP A 156 9.73 -17.09 -34.05
CA ASP A 156 9.72 -16.60 -35.42
C ASP A 156 8.43 -15.83 -35.73
N TRP A 157 7.28 -16.31 -35.24
CA TRP A 157 5.99 -15.63 -35.39
C TRP A 157 6.00 -14.27 -34.71
N PHE A 158 6.45 -14.18 -33.45
CA PHE A 158 6.56 -12.90 -32.73
C PHE A 158 7.54 -11.96 -33.43
N ALA A 159 8.69 -12.46 -33.88
CA ALA A 159 9.68 -11.63 -34.58
C ALA A 159 9.16 -11.13 -35.93
N GLU A 160 8.38 -11.94 -36.66
CA GLU A 160 7.75 -11.54 -37.92
C GLU A 160 6.63 -10.51 -37.70
N LYS A 161 5.75 -10.75 -36.73
CA LYS A 161 4.71 -9.79 -36.34
C LYS A 161 5.30 -8.46 -35.85
N PHE A 162 6.37 -8.49 -35.06
CA PHE A 162 7.05 -7.27 -34.64
C PHE A 162 7.66 -6.51 -35.81
N ARG A 163 8.26 -7.21 -36.78
CA ARG A 163 8.77 -6.59 -38.01
C ARG A 163 7.66 -5.94 -38.82
N LYS A 164 6.49 -6.57 -38.89
CA LYS A 164 5.32 -5.95 -39.53
C LYS A 164 4.88 -4.70 -38.79
N LEU A 165 4.80 -4.74 -37.45
CA LEU A 165 4.47 -3.56 -36.64
C LEU A 165 5.46 -2.41 -36.87
N LEU A 166 6.76 -2.71 -36.98
CA LEU A 166 7.78 -1.70 -37.31
C LEU A 166 7.55 -1.07 -38.69
N ASP A 167 7.24 -1.89 -39.70
CA ASP A 167 6.94 -1.44 -41.06
C ASP A 167 5.68 -0.57 -41.09
N ASP A 168 4.64 -0.94 -40.34
CA ASP A 168 3.39 -0.18 -40.25
C ASP A 168 3.61 1.15 -39.52
N VAL A 169 4.40 1.20 -38.43
CA VAL A 169 4.78 2.45 -37.76
C VAL A 169 5.64 3.34 -38.67
N GLU A 170 6.49 2.76 -39.52
CA GLU A 170 7.30 3.54 -40.46
C GLU A 170 6.46 4.10 -41.63
N THR A 171 5.60 3.27 -42.22
CA THR A 171 4.97 3.55 -43.52
C THR A 171 3.53 4.05 -43.41
N ALA A 172 2.80 3.61 -42.38
CA ALA A 172 1.36 3.79 -42.23
C ALA A 172 0.96 4.32 -40.84
N SER A 173 1.84 5.04 -40.15
CA SER A 173 1.57 5.57 -38.80
C SER A 173 0.31 6.44 -38.67
N GLU A 174 -0.20 7.00 -39.76
CA GLU A 174 -1.41 7.84 -39.80
C GLU A 174 -2.70 7.01 -39.77
N ASP A 175 -2.61 5.75 -40.21
CA ASP A 175 -3.74 4.80 -40.23
C ASP A 175 -3.83 4.01 -38.91
N MET A 176 -2.82 4.12 -38.04
CA MET A 176 -2.79 3.48 -36.73
C MET A 176 -3.58 4.28 -35.68
N SER A 177 -4.20 3.58 -34.74
CA SER A 177 -4.85 4.23 -33.59
C SER A 177 -3.84 4.98 -32.72
N THR A 178 -4.29 6.05 -32.05
CA THR A 178 -3.44 6.82 -31.13
C THR A 178 -2.96 5.94 -29.97
N GLU A 179 -3.83 5.05 -29.49
CA GLU A 179 -3.54 4.09 -28.42
C GLU A 179 -2.45 3.09 -28.84
N ASP A 180 -2.48 2.56 -30.07
CA ASP A 180 -1.44 1.64 -30.55
C ASP A 180 -0.08 2.34 -30.65
N LEU A 181 -0.04 3.60 -31.08
CA LEU A 181 1.20 4.39 -31.12
C LEU A 181 1.74 4.68 -29.72
N LYS A 182 0.86 4.97 -28.75
CA LYS A 182 1.23 5.17 -27.34
C LYS A 182 1.74 3.89 -26.66
N GLU A 183 1.17 2.73 -26.99
CA GLU A 183 1.57 1.44 -26.42
C GLU A 183 2.78 0.80 -27.16
N PHE A 184 3.10 1.25 -28.37
CA PHE A 184 4.20 0.73 -29.19
C PHE A 184 5.55 0.63 -28.45
N PRO A 185 6.03 1.65 -27.70
CA PRO A 185 7.29 1.55 -26.95
C PRO A 185 7.31 0.37 -25.98
N LYS A 186 6.19 0.05 -25.33
CA LYS A 186 6.09 -1.07 -24.38
C LYS A 186 6.24 -2.42 -25.10
N ALA A 187 5.60 -2.62 -26.26
CA ALA A 187 5.89 -3.83 -27.06
C ALA A 187 7.33 -3.90 -27.50
N ALA A 188 7.85 -2.79 -28.02
CA ALA A 188 9.20 -2.78 -28.56
C ALA A 188 10.23 -3.09 -27.46
N GLY A 189 10.05 -2.51 -26.27
CA GLY A 189 10.85 -2.81 -25.10
C GLY A 189 10.81 -4.29 -24.72
N LYS A 190 9.63 -4.92 -24.75
CA LYS A 190 9.47 -6.36 -24.50
C LYS A 190 10.08 -7.22 -25.59
N ALA A 191 9.93 -6.86 -26.86
CA ALA A 191 10.53 -7.57 -27.99
C ALA A 191 12.06 -7.57 -27.88
N ILE A 192 12.65 -6.45 -27.45
CA ILE A 192 14.09 -6.32 -27.20
C ILE A 192 14.53 -7.15 -25.98
N GLU A 193 13.80 -7.08 -24.86
CA GLU A 193 14.09 -7.89 -23.66
C GLU A 193 14.07 -9.39 -23.97
N ARG A 194 13.15 -9.83 -24.84
CA ARG A 194 12.99 -11.22 -25.30
C ARG A 194 13.89 -11.59 -26.49
N ARG A 195 14.84 -10.72 -26.87
CA ARG A 195 15.76 -10.94 -27.99
C ARG A 195 15.05 -11.33 -29.30
N LEU A 196 13.85 -10.80 -29.52
CA LEU A 196 13.10 -10.94 -30.77
C LEU A 196 13.55 -9.90 -31.80
N TYR A 197 14.10 -8.79 -31.31
CA TYR A 197 14.62 -7.69 -32.10
C TYR A 197 15.75 -6.98 -31.35
N GLU A 198 16.74 -6.43 -32.06
CA GLU A 198 17.94 -5.84 -31.44
C GLU A 198 18.10 -4.33 -31.70
N GLY A 199 17.39 -3.77 -32.70
CA GLY A 199 17.53 -2.40 -33.17
C GLY A 199 16.92 -1.34 -32.24
N LYS A 200 17.50 -1.12 -31.06
CA LYS A 200 16.98 -0.14 -30.08
C LYS A 200 16.90 1.29 -30.65
N GLU A 201 17.93 1.72 -31.36
CA GLU A 201 18.01 3.06 -31.94
C GLU A 201 16.95 3.26 -33.03
N GLU A 202 16.78 2.27 -33.91
CA GLU A 202 15.77 2.27 -34.97
C GLU A 202 14.36 2.42 -34.41
N VAL A 203 14.02 1.66 -33.37
CA VAL A 203 12.72 1.74 -32.67
C VAL A 203 12.46 3.15 -32.13
N ILE A 204 13.43 3.77 -31.47
CA ILE A 204 13.29 5.11 -30.90
C ILE A 204 13.06 6.14 -32.01
N VAL A 205 13.84 6.06 -33.09
CA VAL A 205 13.71 6.97 -34.23
C VAL A 205 12.33 6.84 -34.86
N LEU A 206 11.86 5.61 -35.08
CA LEU A 206 10.54 5.33 -35.65
C LEU A 206 9.42 5.85 -34.75
N TYR A 207 9.46 5.54 -33.46
CA TYR A 207 8.48 5.99 -32.48
C TYR A 207 8.37 7.52 -32.45
N LEU A 208 9.49 8.22 -32.22
CA LEU A 208 9.46 9.68 -32.08
C LEU A 208 9.01 10.35 -33.38
N LYS A 209 9.44 9.85 -34.55
CA LYS A 209 8.95 10.35 -35.84
C LYS A 209 7.46 10.10 -36.02
N ALA A 210 6.95 8.93 -35.65
CA ALA A 210 5.54 8.61 -35.76
C ALA A 210 4.68 9.50 -34.85
N MET A 211 5.11 9.73 -33.60
CA MET A 211 4.44 10.66 -32.68
C MET A 211 4.43 12.08 -33.25
N MET A 212 5.59 12.56 -33.72
CA MET A 212 5.72 13.89 -34.29
C MET A 212 4.83 14.08 -35.53
N LYS A 213 4.86 13.12 -36.44
CA LYS A 213 4.07 13.10 -37.68
C LYS A 213 2.57 13.11 -37.42
N ASN A 214 2.11 12.39 -36.39
CA ASN A 214 0.71 12.34 -35.98
C ASN A 214 0.27 13.50 -35.07
N GLY A 215 1.18 14.42 -34.72
CA GLY A 215 0.83 15.56 -33.86
C GLY A 215 0.53 15.15 -32.41
N LEU A 216 1.17 14.08 -31.91
CA LEU A 216 0.96 13.50 -30.59
C LEU A 216 2.09 13.86 -29.61
N PRO A 217 1.79 13.98 -28.30
CA PRO A 217 2.80 14.22 -27.28
C PRO A 217 3.61 12.96 -26.99
N PHE A 218 4.81 13.12 -26.45
CA PHE A 218 5.62 12.00 -25.97
C PHE A 218 6.45 12.42 -24.75
N GLN A 219 6.66 11.48 -23.83
CA GLN A 219 7.49 11.64 -22.64
C GLN A 219 8.55 10.53 -22.64
N LEU A 220 9.82 10.89 -22.41
CA LEU A 220 10.90 9.88 -22.46
C LEU A 220 10.95 9.02 -21.19
N GLY A 221 10.43 9.53 -20.07
CA GLY A 221 10.31 8.79 -18.82
C GLY A 221 9.41 7.57 -18.92
N ASP A 222 8.43 7.63 -19.83
CA ASP A 222 7.43 6.57 -20.08
C ASP A 222 7.99 5.45 -20.97
N LEU A 223 9.18 5.64 -21.57
CA LEU A 223 9.86 4.58 -22.30
C LEU A 223 10.24 3.43 -21.36
N PRO A 224 10.12 2.16 -21.80
CA PRO A 224 10.56 1.03 -20.99
C PRO A 224 12.08 1.04 -20.79
N VAL A 225 12.55 0.46 -19.69
CA VAL A 225 13.97 0.43 -19.29
C VAL A 225 14.91 -0.01 -20.41
N SER A 226 14.50 -1.00 -21.21
CA SER A 226 15.28 -1.52 -22.34
C SER A 226 15.55 -0.50 -23.45
N LEU A 227 14.75 0.57 -23.53
CA LEU A 227 14.80 1.65 -24.52
C LEU A 227 15.24 3.00 -23.95
N LYS A 228 15.20 3.21 -22.62
CA LYS A 228 15.53 4.51 -21.98
C LYS A 228 16.88 5.07 -22.42
N GLU A 229 17.93 4.25 -22.40
CA GLU A 229 19.29 4.70 -22.80
C GLU A 229 19.33 5.19 -24.25
N ALA A 230 18.76 4.43 -25.19
CA ALA A 230 18.70 4.81 -26.59
C ALA A 230 17.84 6.07 -26.80
N GLY A 231 16.73 6.19 -26.07
CA GLY A 231 15.88 7.38 -26.02
C GLY A 231 16.63 8.62 -25.57
N SER A 232 17.36 8.55 -24.45
CA SER A 232 18.15 9.66 -23.92
C SER A 232 19.29 10.07 -24.86
N ILE A 233 19.98 9.10 -25.48
CA ILE A 233 21.04 9.38 -26.47
C ILE A 233 20.46 10.10 -27.69
N TYR A 234 19.34 9.62 -28.23
CA TYR A 234 18.68 10.25 -29.37
C TYR A 234 18.20 11.66 -29.03
N ALA A 235 17.56 11.83 -27.86
CA ALA A 235 17.07 13.13 -27.42
C ALA A 235 18.19 14.15 -27.19
N ALA A 236 19.35 13.71 -26.69
CA ALA A 236 20.51 14.59 -26.57
C ALA A 236 21.06 15.01 -27.95
N ALA A 237 21.04 14.12 -28.94
CA ALA A 237 21.52 14.41 -30.30
C ALA A 237 20.55 15.27 -31.12
N HIS A 238 19.23 15.16 -30.87
CA HIS A 238 18.15 15.84 -31.60
C HIS A 238 17.42 16.88 -30.76
N ARG A 239 18.07 17.40 -29.72
CA ARG A 239 17.46 18.27 -28.71
C ARG A 239 16.68 19.45 -29.30
N GLU A 240 17.26 20.15 -30.27
CA GLU A 240 16.64 21.34 -30.88
C GLU A 240 15.35 20.99 -31.63
N GLU A 241 15.35 19.88 -32.37
CA GLU A 241 14.21 19.40 -33.15
C GLU A 241 13.05 19.00 -32.22
N LEU A 242 13.35 18.20 -31.19
CA LEU A 242 12.34 17.74 -30.23
C LEU A 242 11.78 18.90 -29.40
N THR A 243 12.64 19.82 -28.94
CA THR A 243 12.21 21.02 -28.22
C THR A 243 11.28 21.87 -29.08
N GLY A 244 11.65 22.11 -30.34
CA GLY A 244 10.83 22.89 -31.27
C GLY A 244 9.47 22.24 -31.56
N TYR A 245 9.42 20.92 -31.64
CA TYR A 245 8.17 20.18 -31.81
C TYR A 245 7.27 20.25 -30.58
N LEU A 246 7.80 19.94 -29.38
CA LEU A 246 7.03 19.97 -28.14
C LEU A 246 6.52 21.39 -27.85
N GLU A 247 7.34 22.42 -28.09
CA GLU A 247 6.91 23.80 -27.94
C GLU A 247 5.76 24.16 -28.90
N TRP A 248 5.82 23.68 -30.15
CA TRP A 248 4.73 23.82 -31.11
C TRP A 248 3.46 23.09 -30.64
N TYR A 249 3.61 21.85 -30.16
CA TYR A 249 2.51 21.01 -29.67
C TYR A 249 1.81 21.65 -28.46
N TYR A 250 2.56 21.95 -27.40
CA TYR A 250 2.01 22.54 -26.17
C TYR A 250 1.34 23.88 -26.43
N ARG A 251 1.94 24.74 -27.26
CA ARG A 251 1.32 26.01 -27.65
C ARG A 251 -0.02 25.82 -28.36
N ARG A 252 -0.13 24.81 -29.21
CA ARG A 252 -1.36 24.48 -29.93
C ARG A 252 -2.42 23.94 -28.98
N GLU A 253 -2.09 22.95 -28.16
CA GLU A 253 -3.02 22.28 -27.27
C GLU A 253 -3.50 23.18 -26.13
N MET A 254 -2.61 23.97 -25.51
CA MET A 254 -3.01 24.98 -24.52
C MET A 254 -3.99 26.00 -25.12
N CYS A 255 -3.79 26.39 -26.39
CA CYS A 255 -4.73 27.28 -27.07
C CYS A 255 -6.10 26.61 -27.28
N LEU A 256 -6.12 25.32 -27.62
CA LEU A 256 -7.36 24.56 -27.81
C LEU A 256 -8.11 24.39 -26.49
N ALA A 257 -7.41 23.96 -25.44
CA ALA A 257 -7.95 23.82 -24.09
C ALA A 257 -8.54 25.14 -23.59
N ALA A 258 -7.81 26.25 -23.75
CA ALA A 258 -8.29 27.58 -23.35
C ALA A 258 -9.49 28.07 -24.18
N VAL A 259 -9.56 27.77 -25.49
CA VAL A 259 -10.72 28.11 -26.32
C VAL A 259 -11.95 27.27 -25.95
N GLN A 260 -11.74 26.04 -25.52
CA GLN A 260 -12.79 25.12 -25.07
C GLN A 260 -13.20 25.33 -23.61
N ASN A 261 -12.51 26.23 -22.88
CA ASN A 261 -12.63 26.39 -21.42
C ASN A 261 -12.39 25.08 -20.65
N ASN A 262 -11.56 24.17 -21.19
CA ASN A 262 -11.19 22.93 -20.52
C ASN A 262 -10.03 23.21 -19.57
N VAL A 263 -10.35 23.60 -18.33
CA VAL A 263 -9.39 23.97 -17.29
C VAL A 263 -8.49 22.79 -16.90
N PHE A 264 -9.07 21.60 -16.74
CA PHE A 264 -8.34 20.40 -16.33
C PHE A 264 -7.28 19.98 -17.36
N TYR A 265 -7.64 19.90 -18.63
CA TYR A 265 -6.68 19.57 -19.69
C TYR A 265 -5.62 20.68 -19.83
N PHE A 266 -5.97 21.94 -19.56
CA PHE A 266 -4.98 23.02 -19.55
C PHE A 266 -3.95 22.85 -18.43
N GLU A 267 -4.37 22.52 -17.20
CA GLU A 267 -3.47 22.26 -16.07
C GLU A 267 -2.60 21.02 -16.29
N GLU A 268 -3.16 19.94 -16.85
CA GLU A 268 -2.42 18.74 -17.22
C GLU A 268 -1.28 19.07 -18.21
N LEU A 269 -1.56 19.90 -19.22
CA LEU A 269 -0.53 20.34 -20.17
C LEU A 269 0.60 21.13 -19.50
N LEU A 270 0.33 21.92 -18.45
CA LEU A 270 1.38 22.61 -17.70
C LEU A 270 2.29 21.63 -16.97
N TYR A 271 1.72 20.60 -16.35
CA TYR A 271 2.49 19.53 -15.72
C TYR A 271 3.33 18.76 -16.73
N GLU A 272 2.79 18.46 -17.91
CA GLU A 272 3.55 17.79 -18.97
C GLU A 272 4.71 18.63 -19.52
N ILE A 273 4.56 19.96 -19.56
CA ILE A 273 5.62 20.90 -19.93
C ILE A 273 6.78 20.81 -18.94
N GLU A 274 6.50 20.86 -17.63
CA GLU A 274 7.52 20.72 -16.59
C GLU A 274 8.25 19.38 -16.67
N LYS A 275 7.48 18.29 -16.79
CA LYS A 275 8.03 16.93 -16.96
C LYS A 275 8.95 16.84 -18.18
N SER A 276 8.56 17.42 -19.31
CA SER A 276 9.38 17.45 -20.53
C SER A 276 10.70 18.21 -20.35
N GLN A 277 10.67 19.34 -19.63
CA GLN A 277 11.88 20.13 -19.33
C GLN A 277 12.87 19.33 -18.48
N GLU A 278 12.37 18.64 -17.45
CA GLU A 278 13.18 17.80 -16.56
C GLU A 278 13.77 16.58 -17.30
N GLU A 279 12.94 15.81 -17.98
CA GLU A 279 13.33 14.53 -18.59
C GLU A 279 14.29 14.69 -19.78
N MET A 280 14.10 15.74 -20.59
CA MET A 280 14.92 15.97 -21.78
C MET A 280 16.06 16.97 -21.53
N ALA A 281 16.12 17.56 -20.34
CA ALA A 281 17.01 18.67 -20.00
C ALA A 281 16.94 19.80 -21.05
N ILE A 282 15.70 20.18 -21.40
CA ILE A 282 15.38 21.23 -22.38
C ILE A 282 14.85 22.48 -21.70
N THR A 283 14.89 23.60 -22.41
CA THR A 283 14.32 24.86 -21.95
C THR A 283 13.50 25.44 -23.09
N PHE A 284 12.20 25.55 -22.87
CA PHE A 284 11.29 26.20 -23.82
C PHE A 284 11.54 27.71 -23.89
N SER A 285 11.17 28.29 -25.02
CA SER A 285 11.33 29.73 -25.21
C SER A 285 10.41 30.54 -24.29
N GLY A 286 10.78 31.79 -24.00
CA GLY A 286 9.91 32.71 -23.27
C GLY A 286 8.59 33.01 -24.00
N GLU A 287 8.49 32.73 -25.30
CA GLU A 287 7.24 32.84 -26.04
C GLU A 287 6.19 31.86 -25.50
N LEU A 288 6.58 30.64 -25.10
CA LEU A 288 5.66 29.66 -24.54
C LEU A 288 5.05 30.17 -23.23
N THR A 289 5.87 30.73 -22.35
CA THR A 289 5.42 31.33 -21.07
C THR A 289 4.52 32.56 -21.31
N GLU A 290 4.81 33.39 -22.32
CA GLU A 290 3.89 34.48 -22.70
C GLU A 290 2.53 33.95 -23.17
N LYS A 291 2.53 32.82 -23.90
CA LYS A 291 1.29 32.17 -24.38
C LYS A 291 0.52 31.52 -23.25
N GLU A 292 1.19 30.84 -22.34
CA GLU A 292 0.62 30.27 -21.11
C GLU A 292 -0.17 31.34 -20.33
N ASN A 293 0.50 32.44 -19.96
CA ASN A 293 -0.14 33.56 -19.25
C ASN A 293 -1.35 34.13 -20.02
N LYS A 294 -1.21 34.23 -21.35
CA LYS A 294 -2.30 34.71 -22.21
C LYS A 294 -3.48 33.74 -22.23
N TYR A 295 -3.24 32.45 -22.38
CA TYR A 295 -4.30 31.44 -22.49
C TYR A 295 -4.97 31.15 -21.15
N SER A 296 -4.21 31.15 -20.05
CA SER A 296 -4.75 31.12 -18.69
C SER A 296 -5.75 32.26 -18.46
N SER A 297 -5.48 33.47 -18.99
CA SER A 297 -6.43 34.60 -18.89
C SER A 297 -7.74 34.43 -19.68
N TRP A 298 -7.84 33.41 -20.54
CA TRP A 298 -9.06 33.07 -21.29
C TRP A 298 -9.92 32.04 -20.57
N LEU A 299 -9.36 31.34 -19.57
CA LEU A 299 -10.07 30.38 -18.75
C LEU A 299 -11.00 31.10 -17.78
N ASP A 300 -12.18 30.54 -17.60
CA ASP A 300 -13.22 31.03 -16.71
C ASP A 300 -13.63 29.87 -15.81
N GLU A 301 -12.97 29.77 -14.64
CA GLU A 301 -13.23 28.77 -13.61
C GLU A 301 -14.69 28.82 -13.13
N ASP A 302 -15.34 29.98 -13.20
CA ASP A 302 -16.75 30.18 -12.83
C ASP A 302 -17.74 29.65 -13.90
N LYS A 303 -17.25 29.30 -15.10
CA LYS A 303 -18.03 28.69 -16.20
C LYS A 303 -17.72 27.21 -16.41
N ILE A 304 -17.07 26.56 -15.44
CA ILE A 304 -17.05 25.11 -15.38
C ILE A 304 -18.51 24.67 -15.18
N GLU A 305 -19.22 24.43 -16.29
CA GLU A 305 -20.27 23.43 -16.28
C GLU A 305 -19.52 22.17 -15.88
N TRP A 306 -19.71 21.75 -14.63
CA TRP A 306 -19.50 20.36 -14.29
C TRP A 306 -20.33 19.61 -15.33
N GLU A 307 -19.67 19.08 -16.38
CA GLU A 307 -20.10 17.79 -16.86
C GLU A 307 -20.07 16.97 -15.58
N GLU A 308 -21.24 16.73 -15.02
CA GLU A 308 -21.43 15.63 -14.11
C GLU A 308 -20.78 14.47 -14.85
N GLU A 309 -19.56 14.12 -14.46
CA GLU A 309 -19.05 12.77 -14.65
C GLU A 309 -20.25 11.90 -14.30
N SER A 310 -20.64 11.05 -15.24
CA SER A 310 -21.92 10.36 -15.12
C SER A 310 -22.00 9.79 -13.70
N GLU A 311 -23.14 9.88 -13.03
CA GLU A 311 -23.30 9.31 -11.68
C GLU A 311 -22.81 7.83 -11.65
N GLU A 312 -22.69 7.15 -12.80
CA GLU A 312 -22.09 5.82 -12.94
C GLU A 312 -20.55 5.78 -12.81
N ASP A 313 -19.79 6.77 -13.32
CA ASP A 313 -18.31 6.79 -13.31
C ASP A 313 -17.76 7.30 -11.97
N GLU A 314 -18.33 8.39 -11.43
CA GLU A 314 -18.03 8.82 -10.05
C GLU A 314 -18.48 7.74 -9.07
N GLU A 315 -19.68 7.13 -9.22
CA GLU A 315 -20.03 5.99 -8.36
C GLU A 315 -19.14 4.78 -8.63
N GLU A 316 -18.61 4.49 -9.82
CA GLU A 316 -17.70 3.35 -10.00
C GLU A 316 -16.33 3.57 -9.34
N GLU A 317 -15.77 4.78 -9.41
CA GLU A 317 -14.49 5.09 -8.78
C GLU A 317 -14.65 5.30 -7.27
N TYR A 318 -15.69 6.02 -6.82
CA TYR A 318 -16.04 6.11 -5.40
C TYR A 318 -16.49 4.75 -4.85
N ARG A 319 -17.23 3.90 -5.58
CA ARG A 319 -17.52 2.52 -5.14
C ARG A 319 -16.27 1.67 -5.21
N TYR A 320 -15.34 1.86 -6.14
CA TYR A 320 -14.11 1.07 -6.15
C TYR A 320 -13.23 1.45 -4.97
N GLU A 321 -13.05 2.73 -4.68
CA GLU A 321 -12.30 3.21 -3.53
C GLU A 321 -13.03 2.93 -2.22
N GLU A 322 -14.35 3.09 -2.15
CA GLU A 322 -15.19 2.72 -1.00
C GLU A 322 -15.26 1.20 -0.85
N THR A 323 -15.30 0.40 -1.91
CA THR A 323 -15.23 -1.07 -1.83
C THR A 323 -13.82 -1.52 -1.46
N VAL A 324 -12.77 -0.88 -1.95
CA VAL A 324 -11.39 -1.16 -1.53
C VAL A 324 -11.21 -0.76 -0.08
N GLU A 325 -11.77 0.37 0.37
CA GLU A 325 -11.68 0.86 1.74
C GLU A 325 -12.62 0.11 2.70
N GLU A 326 -13.81 -0.30 2.27
CA GLU A 326 -14.73 -1.20 3.01
C GLU A 326 -14.17 -2.62 3.05
N PHE A 327 -13.57 -3.11 1.96
CA PHE A 327 -12.85 -4.38 1.96
C PHE A 327 -11.62 -4.29 2.86
N ARG A 328 -10.87 -3.16 2.83
CA ARG A 328 -9.74 -2.89 3.71
C ARG A 328 -10.17 -2.77 5.18
N LYS A 329 -11.28 -2.11 5.48
CA LYS A 329 -11.90 -2.05 6.82
C LYS A 329 -12.42 -3.42 7.27
N SER A 330 -13.02 -4.19 6.36
CA SER A 330 -13.43 -5.57 6.64
C SER A 330 -12.22 -6.47 6.92
N MET A 331 -11.06 -6.17 6.32
CA MET A 331 -9.77 -6.83 6.59
C MET A 331 -9.16 -6.37 7.93
N GLU A 332 -9.36 -5.10 8.34
CA GLU A 332 -9.00 -4.61 9.68
C GLU A 332 -9.88 -5.26 10.78
N ASP A 333 -11.14 -5.59 10.50
CA ASP A 333 -12.00 -6.38 11.40
C ASP A 333 -11.55 -7.86 11.55
N ILE A 334 -10.70 -8.36 10.64
CA ILE A 334 -10.09 -9.70 10.70
C ILE A 334 -8.80 -9.71 11.54
N ASP A 335 -8.19 -8.55 11.83
CA ASP A 335 -7.04 -8.42 12.74
C ASP A 335 -7.43 -8.52 14.23
N ARG A 336 -8.72 -8.65 14.55
CA ARG A 336 -9.23 -8.96 15.90
C ARG A 336 -9.80 -10.38 15.94
N GLU A 337 -8.94 -11.38 15.79
CA GLU A 337 -9.34 -12.76 16.05
C GLU A 337 -9.69 -12.94 17.54
N ASP A 338 -10.78 -13.67 17.83
CA ASP A 338 -11.20 -13.95 19.22
C ASP A 338 -10.05 -14.66 19.95
N TRP A 339 -9.64 -14.13 21.11
CA TRP A 339 -8.66 -14.76 22.00
C TRP A 339 -8.99 -16.24 22.29
N LYS A 340 -10.26 -16.65 22.21
CA LYS A 340 -10.66 -18.06 22.26
C LYS A 340 -10.06 -18.91 21.13
N ALA A 341 -10.01 -18.40 19.90
CA ALA A 341 -9.45 -19.07 18.74
C ALA A 341 -7.92 -19.23 18.87
N VAL A 342 -7.21 -18.15 19.21
CA VAL A 342 -5.75 -18.20 19.43
C VAL A 342 -5.39 -19.19 20.55
N ARG A 343 -6.17 -19.19 21.66
CA ARG A 343 -5.99 -20.17 22.75
C ARG A 343 -6.19 -21.62 22.30
N GLU A 344 -7.19 -21.90 21.47
CA GLU A 344 -7.37 -23.24 20.93
C GLU A 344 -6.20 -23.64 20.03
N TYR A 345 -5.72 -22.72 19.19
CA TYR A 345 -4.56 -22.97 18.34
C TYR A 345 -3.30 -23.31 19.16
N ILE A 346 -2.97 -22.52 20.19
CA ILE A 346 -1.84 -22.80 21.09
C ILE A 346 -1.98 -24.19 21.75
N ARG A 347 -3.19 -24.57 22.17
CA ARG A 347 -3.43 -25.88 22.80
C ARG A 347 -3.09 -27.04 21.85
N TYR A 348 -3.44 -26.92 20.58
CA TYR A 348 -3.22 -27.95 19.56
C TYR A 348 -1.89 -27.83 18.80
N GLY A 349 -1.16 -26.72 18.95
CA GLY A 349 0.12 -26.47 18.28
C GLY A 349 1.24 -27.45 18.65
N ASN A 350 2.32 -27.45 17.87
CA ASN A 350 3.41 -28.44 17.95
C ASN A 350 4.53 -28.13 18.96
N VAL A 351 4.31 -27.19 19.89
CA VAL A 351 5.26 -26.86 20.95
C VAL A 351 5.04 -27.70 22.22
N ASP A 352 6.05 -27.76 23.09
CA ASP A 352 5.96 -28.52 24.34
C ASP A 352 4.94 -27.93 25.33
N LYS A 353 4.57 -28.72 26.34
CA LYS A 353 3.51 -28.36 27.29
C LYS A 353 3.84 -27.11 28.11
N ASP A 354 5.09 -26.90 28.47
CA ASP A 354 5.50 -25.78 29.32
C ASP A 354 5.48 -24.48 28.50
N THR A 355 5.93 -24.54 27.24
CA THR A 355 5.77 -23.43 26.28
C THR A 355 4.30 -23.08 26.07
N LYS A 356 3.40 -24.06 25.89
CA LYS A 356 1.96 -23.79 25.74
C LYS A 356 1.39 -23.05 26.95
N LEU A 357 1.74 -23.50 28.16
CA LEU A 357 1.28 -22.86 29.39
C LEU A 357 1.80 -21.42 29.48
N ARG A 358 3.06 -21.19 29.11
CA ARG A 358 3.66 -19.87 29.10
C ARG A 358 3.01 -18.94 28.09
N LEU A 359 2.76 -19.38 26.85
CA LEU A 359 2.05 -18.58 25.85
C LEU A 359 0.61 -18.23 26.28
N LEU A 360 -0.10 -19.17 26.92
CA LEU A 360 -1.43 -18.91 27.46
C LEU A 360 -1.42 -17.92 28.62
N GLU A 361 -0.39 -17.95 29.47
CA GLU A 361 -0.17 -16.98 30.54
C GLU A 361 0.10 -15.59 29.95
N ILE A 362 1.02 -15.48 28.99
CA ILE A 362 1.38 -14.23 28.33
C ILE A 362 0.16 -13.59 27.68
N GLY A 363 -0.60 -14.32 26.87
CA GLY A 363 -1.78 -13.73 26.23
C GLY A 363 -2.96 -13.48 27.17
N HIS A 364 -2.94 -14.01 28.40
CA HIS A 364 -3.93 -13.66 29.42
C HIS A 364 -3.55 -12.43 30.24
N LEU A 365 -2.27 -12.31 30.59
CA LEU A 365 -1.73 -11.18 31.36
C LEU A 365 -1.33 -10.00 30.47
N GLU A 366 -1.24 -10.22 29.16
CA GLU A 366 -0.68 -9.31 28.16
C GLU A 366 0.79 -8.94 28.43
N GLU A 367 1.53 -9.82 29.12
CA GLU A 367 2.90 -9.58 29.58
C GLU A 367 3.82 -10.79 29.34
N PRO A 368 5.05 -10.62 28.82
CA PRO A 368 5.63 -9.34 28.41
C PRO A 368 5.00 -8.82 27.11
N TRP A 369 4.84 -7.50 27.01
CA TRP A 369 4.17 -6.82 25.88
C TRP A 369 4.68 -7.28 24.50
N TYR A 370 6.00 -7.51 24.37
CA TYR A 370 6.65 -7.88 23.12
C TYR A 370 6.30 -9.30 22.64
N TRP A 371 5.81 -10.18 23.52
CA TRP A 371 5.26 -11.49 23.15
C TRP A 371 3.74 -11.49 23.09
N ALA A 372 3.07 -10.78 24.00
CA ALA A 372 1.63 -10.67 24.03
C ALA A 372 1.05 -10.16 22.70
N ASP A 373 1.77 -9.26 22.04
CA ASP A 373 1.33 -8.71 20.77
C ASP A 373 1.24 -9.75 19.63
N PHE A 374 2.14 -10.73 19.58
CA PHE A 374 2.03 -11.84 18.62
C PHE A 374 0.83 -12.75 18.90
N LEU A 375 0.27 -12.71 20.10
CA LEU A 375 -0.86 -13.55 20.51
C LEU A 375 -2.23 -12.90 20.25
N LYS A 376 -2.26 -11.74 19.59
CA LYS A 376 -3.50 -11.09 19.14
C LYS A 376 -4.13 -11.79 17.93
N THR A 377 -3.35 -12.56 17.17
CA THR A 377 -3.82 -13.31 16.00
C THR A 377 -3.25 -14.74 15.99
N GLU A 378 -3.96 -15.68 15.37
CA GLU A 378 -3.52 -17.06 15.13
C GLU A 378 -2.22 -17.06 14.32
N SER A 379 -2.15 -16.22 13.29
CA SER A 379 -0.96 -16.09 12.44
C SER A 379 0.25 -15.59 13.22
N GLY A 380 0.08 -14.62 14.12
CA GLY A 380 1.14 -14.16 15.02
C GLY A 380 1.58 -15.25 15.99
N ALA A 381 0.64 -16.04 16.52
CA ALA A 381 0.93 -17.16 17.40
C ALA A 381 1.67 -18.29 16.66
N VAL A 382 1.36 -18.53 15.38
CA VAL A 382 2.10 -19.46 14.51
C VAL A 382 3.55 -19.03 14.37
N LEU A 383 3.78 -17.76 14.02
CA LEU A 383 5.14 -17.22 13.88
C LEU A 383 5.93 -17.38 15.20
N LEU A 384 5.31 -17.04 16.33
CA LEU A 384 5.95 -17.17 17.64
C LEU A 384 6.28 -18.63 17.97
N MET A 385 5.37 -19.57 17.71
CA MET A 385 5.64 -21.00 17.94
C MET A 385 6.74 -21.54 17.03
N ASN A 386 6.80 -21.11 15.77
CA ASN A 386 7.89 -21.50 14.86
C ASN A 386 9.24 -20.96 15.34
N ILE A 387 9.28 -19.74 15.89
CA ILE A 387 10.49 -19.17 16.50
C ILE A 387 10.90 -20.02 17.70
N VAL A 388 9.97 -20.36 18.60
CA VAL A 388 10.27 -21.18 19.78
C VAL A 388 10.75 -22.58 19.40
N GLU A 389 10.15 -23.20 18.38
CA GLU A 389 10.55 -24.52 17.88
C GLU A 389 11.99 -24.50 17.33
N GLU A 390 12.34 -23.48 16.54
CA GLU A 390 13.70 -23.35 15.97
C GLU A 390 14.73 -22.99 17.05
N LYS A 391 14.39 -22.10 17.98
CA LYS A 391 15.32 -21.61 19.02
C LYS A 391 15.40 -22.54 20.23
N GLY A 392 14.41 -23.41 20.42
CA GLY A 392 14.29 -24.31 21.57
C GLY A 392 13.99 -23.58 22.89
N ARG A 393 13.62 -22.31 22.84
CA ARG A 393 13.29 -21.46 24.00
C ARG A 393 12.39 -20.31 23.61
N LEU A 394 11.69 -19.76 24.60
CA LEU A 394 11.04 -18.46 24.53
C LEU A 394 11.88 -17.48 25.37
N ALA A 395 12.29 -16.35 24.78
CA ALA A 395 13.17 -15.41 25.48
C ALA A 395 12.48 -14.72 26.67
N ASP A 396 13.22 -14.51 27.76
CA ASP A 396 12.74 -13.90 29.00
C ASP A 396 12.97 -12.38 29.09
N ASN A 397 13.71 -11.80 28.14
CA ASN A 397 13.98 -10.37 28.07
C ASN A 397 13.86 -9.86 26.62
N LEU A 398 13.59 -8.56 26.46
CA LEU A 398 13.38 -7.94 25.16
C LEU A 398 14.59 -8.13 24.23
N LYS A 399 15.82 -7.96 24.71
CA LYS A 399 17.01 -8.08 23.85
C LYS A 399 17.12 -9.45 23.21
N ASP A 400 17.00 -10.51 24.01
CA ASP A 400 17.06 -11.88 23.50
C ASP A 400 15.86 -12.21 22.60
N ALA A 401 14.68 -11.64 22.89
CA ALA A 401 13.50 -11.77 22.05
C ALA A 401 13.73 -11.18 20.65
N LEU A 402 14.26 -9.95 20.57
CA LEU A 402 14.61 -9.28 19.31
C LEU A 402 15.64 -10.09 18.51
N MET A 403 16.68 -10.59 19.18
CA MET A 403 17.69 -11.46 18.55
C MET A 403 17.06 -12.73 18.01
N ASP A 404 16.18 -13.39 18.76
CA ASP A 404 15.53 -14.64 18.35
C ASP A 404 14.63 -14.43 17.12
N ILE A 405 13.83 -13.36 17.10
CA ILE A 405 12.94 -13.02 15.97
C ILE A 405 13.78 -12.71 14.72
N VAL A 406 14.72 -11.77 14.80
CA VAL A 406 15.46 -11.28 13.63
C VAL A 406 16.36 -12.37 13.06
N SER A 407 17.07 -13.12 13.92
CA SER A 407 17.92 -14.22 13.46
C SER A 407 17.13 -15.39 12.87
N TYR A 408 15.92 -15.67 13.38
CA TYR A 408 15.03 -16.66 12.77
C TYR A 408 14.62 -16.23 11.35
N LEU A 409 14.11 -15.00 11.20
CA LEU A 409 13.61 -14.51 9.91
C LEU A 409 14.71 -14.30 8.87
N ALA A 410 15.86 -13.74 9.28
CA ALA A 410 17.04 -13.62 8.44
C ALA A 410 17.58 -15.01 8.02
N GLY A 411 17.59 -15.96 8.95
CA GLY A 411 18.01 -17.35 8.68
C GLY A 411 17.11 -18.05 7.66
N LYS A 412 15.78 -17.87 7.74
CA LYS A 412 14.85 -18.43 6.74
C LYS A 412 15.03 -17.81 5.36
N THR A 413 15.30 -16.51 5.29
CA THR A 413 15.44 -15.78 4.02
C THR A 413 16.85 -15.85 3.42
N GLY A 414 17.84 -16.35 4.17
CA GLY A 414 19.21 -16.54 3.68
C GLY A 414 19.97 -15.24 3.46
N ILE A 415 19.62 -14.19 4.22
CA ILE A 415 20.33 -12.90 4.26
C ILE A 415 20.81 -12.61 5.68
N THR A 416 21.65 -11.59 5.84
CA THR A 416 22.12 -11.17 7.18
C THR A 416 21.00 -10.51 7.97
N GLU A 417 21.11 -10.53 9.30
CA GLU A 417 20.17 -9.85 10.21
C GLU A 417 20.06 -8.35 9.87
N MET A 418 21.19 -7.73 9.50
CA MET A 418 21.25 -6.32 9.09
C MET A 418 20.47 -6.07 7.80
N GLU A 419 20.70 -6.87 6.76
CA GLU A 419 19.94 -6.78 5.49
C GLU A 419 18.44 -7.00 5.72
N PHE A 420 18.08 -7.94 6.61
CA PHE A 420 16.68 -8.22 6.92
C PHE A 420 15.99 -7.02 7.55
N THR A 421 16.64 -6.34 8.51
CA THR A 421 16.06 -5.12 9.09
C THR A 421 15.88 -4.00 8.05
N PHE A 422 16.81 -3.84 7.10
CA PHE A 422 16.65 -2.87 6.02
C PHE A 422 15.52 -3.23 5.06
N PHE A 423 15.35 -4.52 4.76
CA PHE A 423 14.21 -5.00 3.99
C PHE A 423 12.89 -4.69 4.70
N VAL A 424 12.75 -5.01 6.00
CA VAL A 424 11.55 -4.69 6.79
C VAL A 424 11.26 -3.19 6.81
N LYS A 425 12.27 -2.33 6.86
CA LYS A 425 12.09 -0.87 6.74
C LYS A 425 11.57 -0.44 5.37
N SER A 426 11.99 -1.11 4.29
CA SER A 426 11.49 -0.86 2.92
C SER A 426 10.01 -1.25 2.73
N LEU A 427 9.51 -2.12 3.61
CA LEU A 427 8.10 -2.52 3.71
C LEU A 427 7.27 -1.56 4.58
N ARG A 428 7.76 -0.37 4.93
CA ARG A 428 6.90 0.62 5.61
C ARG A 428 6.10 1.44 4.58
N PRO A 429 4.79 1.66 4.80
CA PRO A 429 4.01 2.53 3.93
C PRO A 429 4.44 3.99 4.09
N VAL A 430 4.30 4.78 3.02
CA VAL A 430 4.66 6.21 3.00
C VAL A 430 3.64 7.06 3.78
N VAL A 431 2.41 6.55 3.97
CA VAL A 431 1.29 7.22 4.66
C VAL A 431 0.88 6.40 5.90
N LYS A 432 0.42 7.08 6.98
CA LYS A 432 -0.11 6.43 8.20
C LYS A 432 -1.34 5.57 7.86
N LYS A 433 -1.17 4.25 7.73
CA LYS A 433 -2.23 3.23 7.57
C LYS A 433 -1.99 2.04 8.51
N GLY A 434 -3.03 1.61 9.24
CA GLY A 434 -2.95 0.59 10.30
C GLY A 434 -2.59 -0.82 9.83
N SER A 435 -2.94 -1.17 8.59
CA SER A 435 -2.61 -2.46 7.96
C SER A 435 -1.73 -2.26 6.73
N VAL A 436 -0.59 -2.95 6.64
CA VAL A 436 0.30 -2.86 5.48
C VAL A 436 0.07 -4.05 4.55
N ILE A 437 -0.53 -3.76 3.39
CA ILE A 437 -0.97 -4.74 2.39
C ILE A 437 -0.27 -4.43 1.06
N TRP A 438 0.18 -5.46 0.36
CA TRP A 438 0.78 -5.37 -0.97
C TRP A 438 0.20 -6.39 -1.92
N SER A 439 0.16 -6.05 -3.21
CA SER A 439 0.07 -7.04 -4.28
C SER A 439 1.35 -7.87 -4.36
N GLU A 440 1.28 -9.01 -5.07
CA GLU A 440 2.46 -9.85 -5.34
C GLU A 440 3.57 -9.06 -6.06
N ILE A 441 3.21 -8.18 -6.99
CA ILE A 441 4.16 -7.41 -7.80
C ILE A 441 4.90 -6.38 -6.93
N GLU A 442 4.17 -5.58 -6.15
CA GLU A 442 4.79 -4.57 -5.27
C GLU A 442 5.74 -5.20 -4.25
N LEU A 443 5.39 -6.38 -3.75
CA LEU A 443 6.22 -7.10 -2.80
C LEU A 443 7.47 -7.69 -3.47
N GLU A 444 7.34 -8.23 -4.69
CA GLU A 444 8.46 -8.70 -5.50
C GLU A 444 9.44 -7.57 -5.84
N GLU A 445 8.94 -6.38 -6.24
CA GLU A 445 9.76 -5.19 -6.52
C GLU A 445 10.54 -4.74 -5.27
N LYS A 446 9.89 -4.72 -4.10
CA LYS A 446 10.55 -4.40 -2.83
C LYS A 446 11.58 -5.46 -2.43
N ALA A 447 11.31 -6.73 -2.74
CA ALA A 447 12.23 -7.84 -2.46
C ALA A 447 13.43 -7.86 -3.41
N GLU A 448 13.28 -7.45 -4.68
CA GLU A 448 14.33 -7.48 -5.71
C GLU A 448 15.62 -6.80 -5.24
N ARG A 449 15.49 -5.64 -4.58
CA ARG A 449 16.63 -4.88 -4.05
C ARG A 449 17.52 -5.66 -3.09
N TYR A 450 16.94 -6.60 -2.33
CA TYR A 450 17.64 -7.36 -1.28
C TYR A 450 17.86 -8.82 -1.64
N PHE A 451 17.06 -9.37 -2.55
CA PHE A 451 17.00 -10.80 -2.86
C PHE A 451 17.24 -11.14 -4.34
N ALA A 452 17.68 -10.17 -5.15
CA ALA A 452 17.99 -10.25 -6.59
C ALA A 452 18.08 -11.68 -7.18
N GLY A 453 17.08 -12.06 -7.96
CA GLY A 453 16.90 -13.37 -8.59
C GLY A 453 16.17 -14.41 -7.74
N ARG A 454 15.79 -14.10 -6.49
CA ARG A 454 15.10 -15.00 -5.55
C ARG A 454 13.84 -14.36 -4.93
N GLU A 455 13.25 -13.35 -5.55
CA GLU A 455 12.12 -12.57 -5.00
C GLU A 455 10.93 -13.50 -4.71
N LYS A 456 10.52 -14.29 -5.70
CA LYS A 456 9.40 -15.25 -5.60
C LYS A 456 9.62 -16.32 -4.54
N GLU A 457 10.82 -16.87 -4.48
CA GLU A 457 11.18 -17.87 -3.47
C GLU A 457 11.19 -17.25 -2.07
N THR A 458 11.66 -16.02 -1.95
CA THR A 458 11.70 -15.27 -0.70
C THR A 458 10.29 -14.94 -0.20
N VAL A 459 9.41 -14.43 -1.06
CA VAL A 459 8.00 -14.17 -0.70
C VAL A 459 7.31 -15.46 -0.23
N ARG A 460 7.50 -16.57 -0.96
CA ARG A 460 6.99 -17.89 -0.54
C ARG A 460 7.56 -18.33 0.82
N THR A 461 8.85 -18.08 1.05
CA THR A 461 9.53 -18.41 2.31
C THR A 461 9.01 -17.56 3.48
N LEU A 462 8.79 -16.27 3.25
CA LEU A 462 8.22 -15.35 4.22
C LEU A 462 6.78 -15.72 4.58
N CYS A 463 5.99 -16.24 3.62
CA CYS A 463 4.70 -16.84 3.92
C CYS A 463 4.85 -18.13 4.72
N GLY A 464 5.76 -19.01 4.32
CA GLY A 464 5.98 -20.30 4.98
C GLY A 464 6.49 -20.17 6.42
N CYS A 465 7.24 -19.11 6.74
CA CYS A 465 7.75 -18.88 8.09
C CYS A 465 6.79 -18.10 8.99
N GLY A 466 5.67 -17.59 8.46
CA GLY A 466 4.66 -16.82 9.19
C GLY A 466 4.94 -15.32 9.30
N PHE A 467 5.86 -14.78 8.49
CA PHE A 467 6.10 -13.33 8.44
C PHE A 467 5.03 -12.60 7.60
N LEU A 468 4.64 -13.20 6.48
CA LEU A 468 3.56 -12.72 5.60
C LEU A 468 2.38 -13.67 5.60
N ARG A 469 1.18 -13.13 5.52
CA ARG A 469 -0.02 -13.89 5.21
C ARG A 469 -0.45 -13.55 3.79
N LYS A 470 -0.59 -14.58 2.96
CA LYS A 470 -1.17 -14.45 1.62
C LYS A 470 -2.69 -14.55 1.74
N TRP A 471 -3.38 -13.55 1.22
CA TRP A 471 -4.82 -13.54 1.03
C TRP A 471 -5.13 -13.27 -0.44
N ASN A 472 -5.53 -14.31 -1.18
CA ASN A 472 -5.74 -14.23 -2.63
C ASN A 472 -4.49 -13.69 -3.36
N GLN A 473 -4.58 -12.48 -3.92
CA GLN A 473 -3.50 -11.78 -4.63
C GLN A 473 -2.74 -10.78 -3.74
N TRP A 474 -3.16 -10.65 -2.48
CA TRP A 474 -2.65 -9.67 -1.54
C TRP A 474 -1.81 -10.35 -0.45
N TYR A 475 -0.85 -9.61 0.07
CA TYR A 475 0.06 -10.03 1.12
C TYR A 475 0.04 -8.99 2.23
N CYS A 476 -0.11 -9.43 3.48
CA CYS A 476 0.01 -8.56 4.64
C CYS A 476 1.06 -9.07 5.62
N VAL A 477 1.66 -8.15 6.37
CA VAL A 477 2.53 -8.52 7.50
C VAL A 477 1.65 -9.10 8.60
N VAL A 478 2.02 -10.29 9.09
CA VAL A 478 1.25 -11.03 10.11
C VAL A 478 1.17 -10.30 11.45
N ASN A 479 2.19 -9.49 11.76
CA ASN A 479 2.20 -8.65 12.94
C ASN A 479 2.89 -7.29 12.61
N PRO A 480 2.15 -6.16 12.56
CA PRO A 480 2.72 -4.82 12.40
C PRO A 480 3.79 -4.47 13.45
N GLY A 481 3.75 -5.10 14.63
CA GLY A 481 4.78 -5.03 15.66
C GLY A 481 6.18 -5.39 15.18
N LEU A 482 6.31 -6.14 14.08
CA LEU A 482 7.59 -6.47 13.48
C LEU A 482 8.34 -5.24 12.96
N PHE A 483 7.63 -4.16 12.59
CA PHE A 483 8.28 -2.90 12.23
C PHE A 483 8.96 -2.25 13.44
N LEU A 484 8.33 -2.30 14.61
CA LEU A 484 8.92 -1.83 15.87
C LEU A 484 10.10 -2.71 16.29
N VAL A 485 9.94 -4.04 16.22
CA VAL A 485 11.01 -5.02 16.49
C VAL A 485 12.27 -4.72 15.68
N SER A 486 12.12 -4.37 14.39
CA SER A 486 13.27 -4.05 13.54
C SER A 486 14.06 -2.81 14.00
N GLU A 487 13.38 -1.80 14.56
CA GLU A 487 14.05 -0.59 15.09
C GLU A 487 14.71 -0.85 16.43
N LEU A 488 13.99 -1.53 17.33
CA LEU A 488 14.52 -1.92 18.63
C LEU A 488 15.72 -2.84 18.49
N TYR A 489 15.70 -3.78 17.52
CA TYR A 489 16.83 -4.63 17.21
C TYR A 489 18.06 -3.81 16.80
N PHE A 490 17.89 -2.88 15.85
CA PHE A 490 18.98 -2.03 15.38
C PHE A 490 19.60 -1.20 16.52
N TYR A 491 18.76 -0.69 17.42
CA TYR A 491 19.23 -0.02 18.64
C TYR A 491 19.96 -0.95 19.60
N ALA A 492 19.44 -2.16 19.82
CA ALA A 492 19.98 -3.14 20.77
C ALA A 492 21.40 -3.61 20.41
N ILE A 493 21.69 -3.77 19.11
CA ILE A 493 23.00 -4.22 18.61
C ILE A 493 23.98 -3.08 18.35
N GLY A 494 23.48 -1.83 18.31
CA GLY A 494 24.28 -0.65 18.02
C GLY A 494 25.35 -0.37 19.07
N THR A 495 26.48 0.15 18.60
CA THR A 495 27.54 0.73 19.45
C THR A 495 27.04 1.99 20.17
N GLU A 496 27.77 2.43 21.20
CA GLU A 496 27.44 3.67 21.94
C GLU A 496 27.34 4.89 21.01
N ALA A 497 28.22 4.99 20.00
CA ALA A 497 28.20 6.06 19.01
C ALA A 497 26.95 6.00 18.12
N GLU A 498 26.53 4.81 17.71
CA GLU A 498 25.32 4.60 16.89
C GLU A 498 24.06 4.89 17.71
N LYS A 499 23.98 4.40 18.95
CA LYS A 499 22.86 4.71 19.88
C LYS A 499 22.71 6.21 20.10
N LYS A 500 23.83 6.91 20.33
CA LYS A 500 23.84 8.38 20.43
C LYS A 500 23.33 9.05 19.14
N CYS A 501 23.73 8.54 17.98
CA CYS A 501 23.28 9.05 16.69
C CYS A 501 21.77 8.84 16.51
N LEU A 502 21.27 7.64 16.81
CA LEU A 502 19.85 7.28 16.74
C LEU A 502 19.00 8.11 17.69
N CYS A 503 19.41 8.26 18.95
CA CYS A 503 18.70 9.12 19.90
C CYS A 503 18.61 10.57 19.41
N ARG A 504 19.67 11.10 18.78
CA ARG A 504 19.61 12.43 18.16
C ARG A 504 18.68 12.45 16.96
N LEU A 505 18.77 11.47 16.07
CA LEU A 505 17.92 11.40 14.88
C LEU A 505 16.43 11.35 15.23
N TRP A 506 16.08 10.54 16.25
CA TRP A 506 14.71 10.34 16.66
C TRP A 506 14.17 11.49 17.52
N PHE A 507 14.99 12.09 18.39
CA PHE A 507 14.49 13.02 19.41
C PHE A 507 14.98 14.48 19.26
N ASP A 508 15.61 14.85 18.15
CA ASP A 508 16.00 16.25 17.88
C ASP A 508 14.84 17.09 17.31
N ASP A 509 14.81 18.36 17.70
CA ASP A 509 13.61 19.23 17.77
C ASP A 509 13.18 19.82 16.42
N SER A 510 14.06 19.81 15.42
CA SER A 510 13.69 20.16 14.03
C SER A 510 13.01 19.01 13.29
N ALA A 511 12.90 17.83 13.91
CA ALA A 511 12.50 16.58 13.28
C ALA A 511 11.57 15.74 14.19
N SER A 512 10.79 16.34 15.11
CA SER A 512 9.79 15.57 15.90
C SER A 512 8.84 14.76 15.01
N TYR A 513 8.60 15.24 13.79
CA TYR A 513 7.91 14.51 12.72
C TYR A 513 8.50 13.12 12.46
N PHE A 514 9.81 12.95 12.62
CA PHE A 514 10.51 11.69 12.37
C PHE A 514 10.19 10.64 13.44
N TYR A 515 10.10 11.00 14.73
CA TYR A 515 9.67 10.05 15.77
C TYR A 515 8.21 9.63 15.57
N ASP A 516 7.33 10.61 15.41
CA ASP A 516 5.87 10.41 15.21
C ASP A 516 5.55 9.68 13.89
N TRP A 517 6.48 9.70 12.92
CA TRP A 517 6.42 8.92 11.69
C TRP A 517 7.06 7.53 11.85
N GLN A 518 8.18 7.44 12.57
CA GLN A 518 8.94 6.20 12.77
C GLN A 518 8.25 5.23 13.73
N PHE A 519 7.51 5.72 14.71
CA PHE A 519 6.88 4.92 15.76
C PHE A 519 5.35 5.09 15.86
N ALA A 520 4.73 5.75 14.87
CA ALA A 520 3.33 6.20 14.78
C ALA A 520 2.20 5.29 15.31
N TYR A 521 2.43 3.98 15.43
CA TYR A 521 1.41 3.00 15.85
C TYR A 521 1.62 2.47 17.28
N ARG A 522 2.78 2.74 17.88
CA ARG A 522 3.33 2.06 19.06
C ARG A 522 4.33 2.95 19.81
N GLU A 523 4.01 4.24 19.95
CA GLU A 523 4.94 5.25 20.47
C GLU A 523 5.35 4.93 21.91
N GLN A 524 4.37 4.58 22.77
CA GLN A 524 4.64 4.21 24.15
C GLN A 524 5.50 2.94 24.27
N GLU A 525 5.15 1.86 23.57
CA GLU A 525 5.92 0.61 23.60
C GLU A 525 7.33 0.79 23.01
N ALA A 526 7.51 1.73 22.08
CA ALA A 526 8.82 2.09 21.57
C ALA A 526 9.69 2.75 22.63
N LEU A 527 9.15 3.71 23.40
CA LEU A 527 9.89 4.36 24.50
C LEU A 527 10.27 3.36 25.59
N GLU A 528 9.30 2.56 26.03
CA GLU A 528 9.50 1.52 27.04
C GLU A 528 10.55 0.50 26.57
N GLY A 529 10.44 0.03 25.33
CA GLY A 529 11.41 -0.90 24.74
C GLY A 529 12.82 -0.32 24.63
N LEU A 530 12.98 0.94 24.21
CA LEU A 530 14.29 1.59 24.14
C LEU A 530 14.92 1.76 25.54
N LEU A 531 14.11 2.09 26.55
CA LEU A 531 14.54 2.20 27.94
C LEU A 531 14.90 0.83 28.55
N GLU A 532 14.14 -0.22 28.26
CA GLU A 532 14.45 -1.59 28.68
C GLU A 532 15.78 -2.07 28.08
N LEU A 533 16.06 -1.72 26.83
CA LEU A 533 17.30 -2.10 26.13
C LEU A 533 18.53 -1.38 26.65
N ASP A 534 18.45 -0.06 26.86
CA ASP A 534 19.56 0.75 27.36
C ASP A 534 19.10 2.06 28.01
N ARG A 535 18.66 1.97 29.26
CA ARG A 535 18.21 3.13 30.06
C ARG A 535 19.27 4.23 30.15
N GLU A 536 20.55 3.86 30.29
CA GLU A 536 21.62 4.84 30.47
C GLU A 536 21.85 5.68 29.22
N ALA A 537 21.87 5.03 28.04
CA ALA A 537 21.99 5.70 26.76
C ALA A 537 20.77 6.58 26.46
N MET A 538 19.55 6.08 26.70
CA MET A 538 18.32 6.86 26.50
C MET A 538 18.26 8.09 27.39
N VAL A 539 18.57 7.95 28.69
CA VAL A 539 18.61 9.08 29.61
C VAL A 539 19.68 10.09 29.19
N SER A 540 20.86 9.62 28.77
CA SER A 540 21.99 10.48 28.46
C SER A 540 21.87 11.21 27.12
N TYR A 541 21.32 10.57 26.10
CA TYR A 541 21.32 11.08 24.72
C TYR A 541 19.96 11.53 24.21
N ALA A 542 18.85 11.17 24.87
CA ALA A 542 17.51 11.64 24.53
C ALA A 542 16.92 12.51 25.64
N LEU A 543 16.73 11.96 26.85
CA LEU A 543 16.02 12.66 27.94
C LEU A 543 16.73 13.93 28.40
N LYS A 544 18.05 13.87 28.67
CA LYS A 544 18.81 15.06 29.11
C LYS A 544 18.78 16.20 28.09
N PRO A 545 19.08 15.98 26.79
CA PRO A 545 18.94 17.03 25.78
C PRO A 545 17.54 17.60 25.65
N LEU A 546 16.50 16.75 25.71
CA LEU A 546 15.10 17.20 25.67
C LEU A 546 14.74 18.05 26.91
N ALA A 547 15.16 17.61 28.10
CA ALA A 547 14.97 18.33 29.35
C ALA A 547 15.67 19.70 29.32
N GLN A 548 16.90 19.77 28.81
CA GLN A 548 17.64 21.02 28.65
C GLN A 548 16.87 22.00 27.76
N LYS A 549 16.43 21.57 26.58
CA LYS A 549 15.64 22.42 25.67
C LYS A 549 14.32 22.85 26.29
N TYR A 550 13.62 21.93 26.96
CA TYR A 550 12.37 22.25 27.66
C TYR A 550 12.60 23.34 28.72
N CYS A 551 13.68 23.22 29.51
CA CYS A 551 14.05 24.24 30.49
C CYS A 551 14.38 25.59 29.83
N GLU A 552 15.16 25.61 28.75
CA GLU A 552 15.50 26.84 28.01
C GLU A 552 14.24 27.56 27.48
N ARG A 553 13.26 26.83 26.93
CA ARG A 553 11.97 27.40 26.49
C ARG A 553 11.16 27.99 27.65
N MET A 554 11.14 27.30 28.79
CA MET A 554 10.36 27.73 29.96
C MET A 554 10.99 28.92 30.69
N GLU A 555 12.32 29.07 30.62
CA GLU A 555 13.08 30.15 31.27
C GLU A 555 13.19 31.44 30.43
N THR A 556 13.11 31.37 29.10
CA THR A 556 13.19 32.55 28.20
C THR A 556 11.92 33.42 28.18
N ALA A 557 10.81 32.93 28.74
CA ALA A 557 9.58 33.71 28.89
C ALA A 557 9.61 34.54 30.18
N GLU A 558 9.77 35.87 30.05
CA GLU A 558 9.94 36.88 31.10
C GLU A 558 9.21 36.61 32.44
N GLY A 559 9.97 36.42 33.53
CA GLY A 559 9.58 36.80 34.91
C GLY A 559 8.54 36.00 35.67
N VAL A 560 7.87 35.00 35.08
CA VAL A 560 6.91 34.14 35.78
C VAL A 560 7.56 32.80 36.15
N ASP A 561 7.43 32.40 37.42
CA ASP A 561 7.81 31.07 37.93
C ASP A 561 7.45 29.97 36.92
N ALA A 562 8.45 29.26 36.39
CA ALA A 562 8.25 28.24 35.35
C ALA A 562 7.19 27.18 35.72
N TRP A 563 7.01 26.88 37.02
CA TRP A 563 5.98 25.97 37.51
C TRP A 563 4.55 26.42 37.18
N LYS A 564 4.29 27.73 37.08
CA LYS A 564 2.95 28.26 36.74
C LYS A 564 2.60 28.08 35.27
N LYS A 565 3.60 27.90 34.40
CA LYS A 565 3.40 27.74 32.97
C LYS A 565 3.21 26.28 32.57
N ILE A 566 3.70 25.33 33.36
CA ILE A 566 3.64 23.90 33.01
C ILE A 566 2.19 23.44 32.75
N PRO A 567 1.22 23.65 33.67
CA PRO A 567 -0.16 23.22 33.42
C PRO A 567 -0.81 23.92 32.22
N VAL A 568 -0.46 25.19 31.99
CA VAL A 568 -0.97 26.00 30.88
C VAL A 568 -0.41 25.52 29.54
N SER A 569 0.90 25.30 29.47
CA SER A 569 1.60 24.89 28.24
C SER A 569 1.19 23.51 27.76
N LEU A 570 0.67 22.68 28.66
CA LEU A 570 0.29 21.28 28.40
C LEU A 570 -1.23 21.11 28.40
N GLU A 571 -1.98 22.22 28.53
CA GLU A 571 -3.44 22.25 28.49
C GLU A 571 -4.08 21.15 29.35
N ILE A 572 -3.57 20.97 30.58
CA ILE A 572 -3.94 19.85 31.42
C ILE A 572 -5.42 19.96 31.83
N LYS A 573 -6.17 18.90 31.58
CA LYS A 573 -7.56 18.70 31.99
C LYS A 573 -7.68 17.39 32.75
N CYS A 574 -8.58 17.32 33.73
CA CYS A 574 -8.88 16.05 34.39
C CYS A 574 -10.37 15.78 34.51
N ASP A 575 -10.73 14.51 34.37
CA ASP A 575 -12.09 14.03 34.53
C ASP A 575 -12.31 13.72 36.02
N VAL A 576 -13.34 14.30 36.61
CA VAL A 576 -13.63 14.28 38.04
C VAL A 576 -15.04 13.78 38.28
N SER A 577 -15.21 12.80 39.17
CA SER A 577 -16.54 12.32 39.55
C SER A 577 -17.33 13.39 40.31
N THR A 578 -18.64 13.21 40.42
CA THR A 578 -19.50 14.10 41.24
C THR A 578 -19.16 14.08 42.73
N GLN A 579 -18.37 13.10 43.18
CA GLN A 579 -17.85 13.02 44.56
C GLN A 579 -16.45 13.62 44.70
N GLY A 580 -15.84 14.09 43.61
CA GLY A 580 -14.54 14.73 43.60
C GLY A 580 -13.36 13.81 43.28
N GLU A 581 -13.58 12.52 43.06
CA GLU A 581 -12.51 11.58 42.69
C GLU A 581 -11.97 11.89 41.29
N VAL A 582 -10.64 11.91 41.13
CA VAL A 582 -10.00 12.09 39.83
C VAL A 582 -9.96 10.76 39.11
N LEU A 583 -10.66 10.68 37.97
CA LEU A 583 -10.84 9.46 37.18
C LEU A 583 -9.79 9.30 36.09
N GLY A 584 -9.15 10.39 35.70
CA GLY A 584 -8.12 10.43 34.66
C GLY A 584 -7.79 11.85 34.24
N GLY A 585 -6.81 12.00 33.36
CA GLY A 585 -6.40 13.29 32.84
C GLY A 585 -6.04 13.26 31.36
N ARG A 586 -6.15 14.42 30.72
CA ARG A 586 -5.81 14.67 29.32
C ARG A 586 -4.91 15.89 29.28
N HIS A 587 -3.87 15.83 28.47
CA HIS A 587 -2.92 16.92 28.30
C HIS A 587 -2.32 16.84 26.90
N ASN A 588 -1.83 17.97 26.39
CA ASN A 588 -1.04 18.01 25.18
C ASN A 588 0.37 17.49 25.52
N THR A 589 0.74 16.33 24.98
CA THR A 589 2.06 15.74 25.21
C THR A 589 3.07 16.19 24.17
N SER A 590 4.33 16.21 24.60
CA SER A 590 5.46 16.12 23.69
C SER A 590 6.25 14.87 24.05
N VAL A 591 7.04 14.38 23.10
CA VAL A 591 7.96 13.24 23.27
C VAL A 591 8.81 13.33 24.55
N PHE A 592 9.13 14.54 25.02
CA PHE A 592 9.84 14.75 26.28
C PHE A 592 9.03 14.24 27.49
N TRP A 593 7.75 14.59 27.56
CA TRP A 593 6.89 14.22 28.67
C TRP A 593 6.58 12.72 28.67
N GLU A 594 6.37 12.14 27.49
CA GLU A 594 6.15 10.71 27.33
C GLU A 594 7.41 9.91 27.73
N LEU A 595 8.60 10.35 27.31
CA LEU A 595 9.84 9.70 27.70
C LEU A 595 10.13 9.85 29.20
N LEU A 596 9.78 10.99 29.81
CA LEU A 596 9.93 11.21 31.24
C LEU A 596 9.04 10.24 32.05
N ASP A 597 7.81 10.04 31.60
CA ASP A 597 6.84 9.12 32.20
C ASP A 597 7.29 7.67 32.04
N ALA A 598 7.61 7.24 30.82
CA ALA A 598 8.10 5.89 30.52
C ALA A 598 9.40 5.54 31.27
N ALA A 599 10.27 6.52 31.53
CA ALA A 599 11.48 6.31 32.31
C ALA A 599 11.22 6.06 33.81
N GLY A 600 9.96 6.18 34.27
CA GLY A 600 9.59 6.19 35.68
C GLY A 600 10.11 7.42 36.40
N GLU A 601 10.37 8.50 35.66
CA GLU A 601 10.97 9.72 36.19
C GLU A 601 9.93 10.78 36.60
N GLY A 602 8.64 10.41 36.61
CA GLY A 602 7.52 11.20 37.10
C GLY A 602 6.61 11.61 35.97
N GLY A 603 5.35 11.18 36.06
CA GLY A 603 4.32 11.45 35.08
C GLY A 603 3.71 12.83 35.28
N ILE A 604 3.24 13.42 34.19
CA ILE A 604 2.53 14.70 34.26
C ILE A 604 1.22 14.60 35.04
N LEU A 605 0.56 13.44 35.01
CA LEU A 605 -0.67 13.20 35.75
C LEU A 605 -0.45 13.02 37.25
N ASP A 606 0.78 12.69 37.69
CA ASP A 606 1.12 12.55 39.11
C ASP A 606 0.98 13.87 39.89
N ILE A 607 0.95 15.01 39.18
CA ILE A 607 0.71 16.33 39.78
C ILE A 607 -0.74 16.49 40.27
N LEU A 608 -1.67 15.67 39.77
CA LEU A 608 -3.09 15.75 40.11
C LEU A 608 -3.36 15.02 41.43
N PRO A 609 -4.20 15.58 42.32
CA PRO A 609 -4.61 14.88 43.54
C PRO A 609 -5.50 13.68 43.19
N GLU A 610 -5.57 12.68 44.08
CA GLU A 610 -6.47 11.54 43.91
C GLU A 610 -7.95 11.96 43.98
N SER A 611 -8.24 13.03 44.74
CA SER A 611 -9.59 13.61 44.85
C SER A 611 -9.54 15.09 45.21
N PHE A 612 -10.49 15.86 44.68
CA PHE A 612 -10.81 17.21 45.11
C PHE A 612 -11.91 17.19 46.18
N THR A 613 -11.77 18.06 47.17
CA THR A 613 -12.81 18.32 48.16
C THR A 613 -13.96 19.12 47.55
N ALA A 614 -15.15 19.02 48.14
CA ALA A 614 -16.33 19.79 47.68
C ALA A 614 -16.07 21.31 47.62
N GLY A 615 -15.32 21.86 48.58
CA GLY A 615 -14.96 23.28 48.59
C GLY A 615 -14.00 23.68 47.46
N GLN A 616 -13.06 22.81 47.07
CA GLN A 616 -12.18 23.03 45.92
C GLN A 616 -12.99 23.01 44.62
N LEU A 617 -13.95 22.09 44.48
CA LEU A 617 -14.80 21.97 43.30
C LEU A 617 -15.76 23.16 43.15
N GLU A 618 -16.36 23.65 44.24
CA GLU A 618 -17.18 24.87 44.19
C GLU A 618 -16.36 26.09 43.73
N ARG A 619 -15.11 26.19 44.19
CA ARG A 619 -14.23 27.31 43.83
C ARG A 619 -13.78 27.24 42.38
N MET A 620 -13.34 26.07 41.92
CA MET A 620 -13.00 25.83 40.51
C MET A 620 -14.21 26.11 39.60
N LYS A 621 -15.43 25.82 40.04
CA LYS A 621 -16.67 26.13 39.31
C LYS A 621 -16.91 27.63 39.24
N SER A 622 -16.67 28.35 40.33
CA SER A 622 -16.81 29.81 40.39
C SER A 622 -15.81 30.57 39.51
N GLU A 623 -14.63 29.99 39.27
CA GLU A 623 -13.59 30.56 38.39
C GLU A 623 -13.71 30.09 36.93
N GLY A 624 -14.73 29.28 36.60
CA GLY A 624 -14.97 28.79 35.24
C GLY A 624 -13.98 27.71 34.80
N CYS A 625 -13.34 27.02 35.75
CA CYS A 625 -12.40 25.93 35.50
C CYS A 625 -13.09 24.54 35.50
N LEU A 626 -14.39 24.46 35.76
CA LEU A 626 -15.15 23.20 35.76
C LEU A 626 -16.29 23.27 34.74
N GLU A 627 -16.33 22.27 33.88
CA GLU A 627 -17.39 22.06 32.91
C GLU A 627 -18.13 20.74 33.22
N GLU A 628 -19.45 20.76 33.13
CA GLU A 628 -20.28 19.57 33.35
C GLU A 628 -20.41 18.78 32.04
N THR A 629 -20.20 17.46 32.09
CA THR A 629 -20.24 16.59 30.91
C THR A 629 -20.96 15.28 31.23
N GLU A 630 -21.66 14.72 30.25
CA GLU A 630 -22.34 13.42 30.36
C GLU A 630 -21.70 12.40 29.41
N TYR A 631 -21.38 11.20 29.93
CA TYR A 631 -20.94 10.06 29.13
C TYR A 631 -21.64 8.80 29.63
N ARG A 632 -22.24 8.03 28.73
CA ARG A 632 -22.97 6.77 29.04
C ARG A 632 -23.98 6.91 30.20
N HIS A 633 -24.67 8.04 30.29
CA HIS A 633 -25.68 8.36 31.32
C HIS A 633 -25.13 8.59 32.74
N GLU A 634 -23.82 8.80 32.89
CA GLU A 634 -23.21 9.28 34.13
C GLU A 634 -22.69 10.70 33.95
N THR A 635 -23.04 11.58 34.88
CA THR A 635 -22.55 12.97 34.91
C THR A 635 -21.21 13.01 35.62
N TYR A 636 -20.22 13.65 35.00
CA TYR A 636 -18.92 13.94 35.58
C TYR A 636 -18.51 15.37 35.23
N TRP A 637 -17.45 15.86 35.86
CA TRP A 637 -16.93 17.20 35.63
C TRP A 637 -15.57 17.13 34.95
N VAL A 638 -15.33 18.04 34.02
CA VAL A 638 -14.01 18.26 33.41
C VAL A 638 -13.39 19.48 34.07
N ALA A 639 -12.33 19.26 34.84
CA ALA A 639 -11.54 20.30 35.47
C ALA A 639 -10.41 20.76 34.54
N ASP A 640 -10.46 22.01 34.10
CA ASP A 640 -9.44 22.67 33.29
C ASP A 640 -8.37 23.28 34.20
N VAL A 641 -7.34 22.48 34.50
CA VAL A 641 -6.23 22.85 35.40
C VAL A 641 -5.39 23.98 34.79
N ALA A 642 -5.34 24.07 33.46
CA ALA A 642 -4.66 25.16 32.74
C ALA A 642 -5.32 26.52 33.00
N LYS A 643 -6.62 26.58 33.31
CA LYS A 643 -7.32 27.83 33.64
C LYS A 643 -7.29 28.20 35.11
N ALA A 644 -6.88 27.29 35.99
CA ALA A 644 -6.91 27.52 37.43
C ALA A 644 -5.87 28.58 37.85
N GLY A 645 -6.31 29.54 38.67
CA GLY A 645 -5.42 30.52 39.27
C GLY A 645 -4.39 29.89 40.22
N ALA A 646 -3.28 30.60 40.47
CA ALA A 646 -2.21 30.11 41.34
C ALA A 646 -2.68 29.74 42.75
N GLU A 647 -3.67 30.47 43.29
CA GLU A 647 -4.26 30.19 44.60
C GLU A 647 -5.00 28.84 44.61
N ILE A 648 -5.79 28.54 43.57
CA ILE A 648 -6.47 27.24 43.43
C ILE A 648 -5.44 26.12 43.29
N LEU A 649 -4.39 26.31 42.47
CA LEU A 649 -3.36 25.29 42.29
C LEU A 649 -2.61 25.00 43.60
N GLU A 650 -2.40 26.01 44.45
CA GLU A 650 -1.81 25.83 45.78
C GLU A 650 -2.78 25.14 46.76
N GLU A 651 -4.04 25.54 46.79
CA GLU A 651 -5.08 24.92 47.63
C GLU A 651 -5.34 23.45 47.28
N CYS A 652 -5.21 23.09 46.01
CA CYS A 652 -5.36 21.72 45.52
C CYS A 652 -4.08 20.87 45.69
N GLY A 653 -2.98 21.44 46.20
CA GLY A 653 -1.69 20.75 46.34
C GLY A 653 -0.96 20.49 45.01
N ILE A 654 -1.50 20.96 43.89
CA ILE A 654 -0.94 20.78 42.54
C ILE A 654 0.36 21.59 42.43
N ALA A 655 0.38 22.83 42.95
CA ALA A 655 1.54 23.72 42.86
C ALA A 655 2.81 23.13 43.50
N GLU A 656 2.69 22.41 44.62
CA GLU A 656 3.83 21.76 45.28
C GLU A 656 4.39 20.63 44.41
N ARG A 657 3.52 19.76 43.90
CA ARG A 657 3.90 18.64 43.03
C ARG A 657 4.52 19.10 41.71
N VAL A 658 3.99 20.17 41.11
CA VAL A 658 4.59 20.77 39.91
C VAL A 658 5.98 21.35 40.20
N ARG A 659 6.21 21.94 41.37
CA ARG A 659 7.55 22.42 41.77
C ARG A 659 8.53 21.26 41.97
N GLU A 660 8.09 20.14 42.53
CA GLU A 660 8.91 18.94 42.68
C GLU A 660 9.29 18.34 41.33
N LEU A 661 8.31 18.18 40.45
CA LEU A 661 8.52 17.72 39.07
C LEU A 661 9.47 18.66 38.33
N TRP A 662 9.30 19.97 38.45
CA TRP A 662 10.19 20.96 37.85
C TRP A 662 11.64 20.87 38.38
N LYS A 663 11.84 20.68 39.69
CA LYS A 663 13.18 20.45 40.26
C LYS A 663 13.82 19.18 39.70
N LYS A 664 13.03 18.12 39.51
CA LYS A 664 13.48 16.86 38.94
C LYS A 664 13.90 17.03 37.49
N ILE A 665 13.10 17.71 36.67
CA ILE A 665 13.45 18.06 35.29
C ILE A 665 14.76 18.86 35.23
N LYS A 666 14.92 19.87 36.09
CA LYS A 666 16.16 20.67 36.17
C LYS A 666 17.39 19.86 36.54
N SER A 667 17.25 18.75 37.27
CA SER A 667 18.39 17.90 37.62
C SER A 667 19.06 17.24 36.41
N TYR A 668 18.36 17.15 35.27
CA TYR A 668 18.89 16.62 34.02
C TYR A 668 19.71 17.65 33.22
N VAL A 669 19.62 18.94 33.55
CA VAL A 669 20.18 20.03 32.75
C VAL A 669 21.66 20.32 33.05
N GLY A 670 22.19 19.84 34.18
CA GLY A 670 23.64 19.76 34.45
C GLY A 670 24.40 21.09 34.50
#